data_AF-A0A2T1E9G4-F1
#
_entry.id   AF-A0A2T1E9G4-F1
#
_cell.length_a   1.000
_cell.length_b   1.000
_cell.length_c   1.000
_cell.angle_alpha   90.00
_cell.angle_beta   90.00
_cell.angle_gamma   90.00
#
_symmetry.space_group_name_H-M   'P 1'
#
loop_
_entity.id
_entity.type
_entity.pdbx_description
1 polymer ?
#
loop_
_entity_poly.entity_id
_entity_poly.type
_entity_poly.pdbx_seq_one_letter_code
_entity_poly.pdbx_strand_id
1 'polypeptide(L)'
;MTSIDDLILQSTNPFDNYRSENFWRAQVGTEPVVESIHTEVIAAVTETLNKVAQDRHTRTLLLQGDPGSGKTYLLGRLKKTLNDKAFFAYISPFPQSTRIWWHILRYTVDSLVQVPAGKKDSQLMQWLKSLSVFTKRTLTQRLIQDNFWEGLTSDRQKFIKHLKKNYKNSAIYNPDSFFGVLHDLINPKKHDLACEWLRGEDLSDESLKELGVKSSIDTEEATCETLANFGRIATETQPIVLCFDQIESIARLPNNSPDLQTLFSVATKIHGEYKNFLLIISINIDTWQNNKNHIDQSHKDRIDLETYLKPISLIEAESILATRLYSLHRQANPQPKSNTYPLDRQCLLEQFPRGRTNPREILIFGRDTILLYKRWLAEGSKGTFKPLKIDKIDEGDRSELVANFKIQWIEELTKAQQQITKLQQQSSPELIQMLQEALITLGMENVKIPLLLRTTKFANYSLSYKVPNKTECLGVVWTEDKNMTTFFHIMEACRKIIEGKLCRNLYLIRDSNLGNQNTKGYKLYVQLFDNTYHRQVHPKIVSIQYLVAYYELVKGAKEGDLALANGKVINLKELRQIAYESEVLQGCYLLQKLKVVPDLGDEVIEDMQVVKDFLLNLVLNQQLLGKETLIGNTISYFPLVNKAQINQLIEQLCEAGKIGILGSPKKPQEQLVCLLVAKAS
;
A
#
# COMPACT_ATOMS: atom_id res chain seq x y z
N MET A 1 -32.35 6.73 -26.78
CA MET A 1 -32.08 7.27 -25.44
C MET A 1 -31.80 6.08 -24.55
N THR A 2 -30.70 6.10 -23.81
CA THR A 2 -30.29 4.94 -22.99
C THR A 2 -30.99 5.02 -21.63
N SER A 3 -31.75 3.98 -21.29
CA SER A 3 -32.40 3.90 -19.98
C SER A 3 -31.37 3.63 -18.87
N ILE A 4 -31.72 3.94 -17.62
CA ILE A 4 -30.84 3.60 -16.49
C ILE A 4 -30.68 2.07 -16.34
N ASP A 5 -31.71 1.31 -16.67
CA ASP A 5 -31.70 -0.16 -16.61
C ASP A 5 -30.68 -0.72 -17.61
N ASP A 6 -30.66 -0.20 -18.85
CA ASP A 6 -29.67 -0.58 -19.87
C ASP A 6 -28.24 -0.23 -19.43
N LEU A 7 -28.05 0.95 -18.83
CA LEU A 7 -26.73 1.37 -18.33
C LEU A 7 -26.23 0.46 -17.22
N ILE A 8 -27.10 0.10 -16.26
CA ILE A 8 -26.73 -0.82 -15.18
C ILE A 8 -26.37 -2.20 -15.74
N LEU A 9 -27.11 -2.73 -16.72
CA LEU A 9 -26.80 -4.02 -17.35
C LEU A 9 -25.46 -4.01 -18.09
N GLN A 10 -25.14 -2.89 -18.75
CA GLN A 10 -23.94 -2.77 -19.56
C GLN A 10 -22.67 -2.44 -18.77
N SER A 11 -22.79 -1.78 -17.61
CA SER A 11 -21.63 -1.33 -16.82
C SER A 11 -21.09 -2.41 -15.89
N THR A 12 -19.85 -2.23 -15.43
CA THR A 12 -19.39 -2.90 -14.20
C THR A 12 -20.19 -2.40 -13.01
N ASN A 13 -20.19 -3.19 -11.94
CA ASN A 13 -20.86 -2.80 -10.71
C ASN A 13 -20.08 -1.64 -10.04
N PRO A 14 -20.70 -0.47 -9.81
CA PRO A 14 -20.02 0.70 -9.26
C PRO A 14 -19.56 0.51 -7.81
N PHE A 15 -19.96 -0.58 -7.15
CA PHE A 15 -19.64 -0.90 -5.77
C PHE A 15 -18.51 -1.94 -5.59
N ASP A 16 -17.95 -2.47 -6.68
CA ASP A 16 -16.92 -3.53 -6.59
C ASP A 16 -15.66 -3.05 -5.87
N ASN A 17 -15.32 -1.76 -5.98
CA ASN A 17 -14.22 -1.16 -5.21
C ASN A 17 -14.72 -0.52 -3.91
N TYR A 18 -14.52 -1.24 -2.79
CA TYR A 18 -14.89 -0.78 -1.45
C TYR A 18 -13.70 -0.61 -0.49
N ARG A 19 -12.46 -0.89 -0.94
CA ARG A 19 -11.25 -0.76 -0.10
C ARG A 19 -10.62 0.61 -0.31
N SER A 20 -10.59 1.41 0.75
CA SER A 20 -9.78 2.63 0.75
C SER A 20 -8.30 2.28 0.83
N GLU A 21 -7.48 3.01 0.07
CA GLU A 21 -6.05 2.80 -0.01
C GLU A 21 -5.28 3.92 0.73
N ASN A 22 -3.97 3.71 0.90
CA ASN A 22 -3.05 4.78 1.24
C ASN A 22 -3.36 6.03 0.39
N PHE A 23 -3.54 7.17 1.05
CA PHE A 23 -3.95 8.42 0.40
C PHE A 23 -2.93 9.02 -0.59
N TRP A 24 -1.72 8.45 -0.68
CA TRP A 24 -0.75 8.74 -1.74
C TRP A 24 -0.87 7.80 -2.94
N ARG A 25 -1.50 6.64 -2.77
CA ARG A 25 -1.74 5.63 -3.83
C ARG A 25 -3.13 5.74 -4.44
N ALA A 26 -4.10 6.26 -3.68
CA ALA A 26 -5.44 6.50 -4.17
C ALA A 26 -5.42 7.38 -5.44
N GLN A 27 -6.02 6.87 -6.52
CA GLN A 27 -6.11 7.62 -7.78
C GLN A 27 -6.87 8.94 -7.55
N VAL A 28 -6.30 10.03 -8.06
CA VAL A 28 -6.87 11.38 -7.90
C VAL A 28 -8.24 11.44 -8.58
N GLY A 29 -9.31 11.60 -7.79
CA GLY A 29 -10.66 11.88 -8.29
C GLY A 29 -11.59 10.68 -8.47
N THR A 30 -11.18 9.46 -8.09
CA THR A 30 -11.99 8.24 -8.29
C THR A 30 -12.94 7.92 -7.14
N GLU A 31 -12.60 8.29 -5.90
CA GLU A 31 -13.49 8.08 -4.74
C GLU A 31 -14.20 9.38 -4.36
N PRO A 32 -15.51 9.46 -4.59
CA PRO A 32 -16.22 10.67 -4.29
C PRO A 32 -16.48 10.78 -2.77
N VAL A 33 -16.33 12.00 -2.25
CA VAL A 33 -16.30 12.25 -0.80
C VAL A 33 -17.70 12.53 -0.26
N VAL A 34 -18.10 11.79 0.77
CA VAL A 34 -19.34 12.06 1.52
C VAL A 34 -18.97 12.88 2.76
N GLU A 35 -19.21 14.19 2.68
CA GLU A 35 -18.68 15.14 3.67
C GLU A 35 -19.22 14.94 5.08
N SER A 36 -20.42 14.40 5.24
CA SER A 36 -21.09 14.22 6.55
C SER A 36 -20.45 13.14 7.43
N ILE A 37 -19.81 12.13 6.82
CA ILE A 37 -19.23 10.97 7.53
C ILE A 37 -18.12 11.43 8.49
N HIS A 38 -18.14 10.96 9.74
CA HIS A 38 -17.07 11.17 10.74
C HIS A 38 -16.66 12.64 10.97
N THR A 39 -17.57 13.59 10.72
CA THR A 39 -17.31 15.04 10.87
C THR A 39 -16.84 15.44 12.27
N GLU A 40 -17.39 14.82 13.32
CA GLU A 40 -16.96 15.00 14.70
C GLU A 40 -15.46 14.66 14.89
N VAL A 41 -15.01 13.57 14.26
CA VAL A 41 -13.61 13.12 14.36
C VAL A 41 -12.68 14.05 13.57
N ILE A 42 -13.10 14.50 12.38
CA ILE A 42 -12.36 15.52 11.62
C ILE A 42 -12.21 16.81 12.43
N ALA A 43 -13.28 17.24 13.10
CA ALA A 43 -13.24 18.43 13.96
C ALA A 43 -12.26 18.25 15.12
N ALA A 44 -12.29 17.11 15.82
CA ALA A 44 -11.38 16.82 16.93
C ALA A 44 -9.91 16.76 16.49
N VAL A 45 -9.62 16.12 15.36
CA VAL A 45 -8.27 16.08 14.78
C VAL A 45 -7.82 17.48 14.37
N THR A 46 -8.71 18.28 13.77
CA THR A 46 -8.42 19.66 13.35
C THR A 46 -8.11 20.55 14.55
N GLU A 47 -8.89 20.45 15.62
CA GLU A 47 -8.63 21.19 16.86
C GLU A 47 -7.28 20.79 17.47
N THR A 48 -7.00 19.49 17.53
CA THR A 48 -5.73 18.96 18.04
C THR A 48 -4.55 19.47 17.20
N LEU A 49 -4.67 19.45 15.87
CA LEU A 49 -3.65 19.99 14.96
C LEU A 49 -3.45 21.49 15.15
N ASN A 50 -4.53 22.26 15.35
CA ASN A 50 -4.42 23.69 15.63
C ASN A 50 -3.66 23.95 16.94
N LYS A 51 -3.90 23.14 17.98
CA LYS A 51 -3.13 23.21 19.23
C LYS A 51 -1.64 22.95 18.97
N VAL A 52 -1.29 21.91 18.20
CA VAL A 52 0.11 21.63 17.80
C VAL A 52 0.71 22.81 17.04
N ALA A 53 -0.01 23.39 16.09
CA ALA A 53 0.45 24.54 15.33
C ALA A 53 0.65 25.79 16.21
N GLN A 54 -0.13 25.95 17.29
CA GLN A 54 -0.06 27.09 18.20
C GLN A 54 1.11 26.98 19.18
N ASP A 55 1.22 25.86 19.89
CA ASP A 55 2.20 25.71 20.99
C ASP A 55 3.43 24.88 20.61
N ARG A 56 3.45 24.28 19.42
CA ARG A 56 4.51 23.42 18.88
C ARG A 56 4.77 22.16 19.68
N HIS A 57 3.90 21.83 20.63
CA HIS A 57 3.97 20.59 21.39
C HIS A 57 3.39 19.47 20.54
N THR A 58 4.17 18.40 20.43
CA THR A 58 3.75 17.19 19.74
C THR A 58 2.61 16.53 20.50
N ARG A 59 1.66 15.97 19.76
CA ARG A 59 0.51 15.25 20.33
C ARG A 59 0.30 13.91 19.65
N THR A 60 -0.23 12.94 20.41
CA THR A 60 -0.59 11.62 19.93
C THR A 60 -2.10 11.41 20.04
N LEU A 61 -2.71 10.98 18.94
CA LEU A 61 -4.13 10.68 18.83
C LEU A 61 -4.30 9.19 18.49
N LEU A 62 -5.08 8.50 19.30
CA LEU A 62 -5.49 7.11 19.05
C LEU A 62 -6.86 7.09 18.37
N LEU A 63 -6.88 6.69 17.10
CA LEU A 63 -8.08 6.55 16.27
C LEU A 63 -8.53 5.09 16.28
N GLN A 64 -9.61 4.82 16.99
CA GLN A 64 -10.18 3.47 17.12
C GLN A 64 -11.36 3.29 16.16
N GLY A 65 -11.48 2.13 15.53
CA GLY A 65 -12.66 1.79 14.75
C GLY A 65 -12.66 0.36 14.24
N ASP A 66 -13.84 -0.25 14.14
CA ASP A 66 -13.99 -1.63 13.66
C ASP A 66 -13.46 -1.80 12.21
N PRO A 67 -13.14 -3.04 11.78
CA PRO A 67 -12.87 -3.32 10.37
C PRO A 67 -13.99 -2.76 9.48
N GLY A 68 -13.63 -2.03 8.43
CA GLY A 68 -14.62 -1.43 7.52
C GLY A 68 -15.33 -0.17 8.01
N SER A 69 -14.99 0.36 9.18
CA SER A 69 -15.50 1.65 9.70
C SER A 69 -15.04 2.88 8.92
N GLY A 70 -14.06 2.74 8.01
CA GLY A 70 -13.54 3.82 7.18
C GLY A 70 -12.35 4.57 7.79
N LYS A 71 -11.46 3.89 8.53
CA LYS A 71 -10.23 4.49 9.09
C LYS A 71 -9.33 5.08 8.00
N THR A 72 -8.93 4.26 7.02
CA THR A 72 -8.11 4.70 5.88
C THR A 72 -8.81 5.79 5.05
N TYR A 73 -10.13 5.67 4.86
CA TYR A 73 -10.95 6.71 4.23
C TYR A 73 -10.87 8.05 4.98
N LEU A 74 -11.02 8.03 6.31
CA LEU A 74 -10.90 9.21 7.15
C LEU A 74 -9.50 9.83 7.03
N LEU A 75 -8.43 9.05 7.03
CA LEU A 75 -7.06 9.56 6.84
C LEU A 75 -6.90 10.29 5.51
N GLY A 76 -7.46 9.74 4.42
CA GLY A 76 -7.51 10.40 3.11
C GLY A 76 -8.29 11.71 3.15
N ARG A 77 -9.42 11.75 3.86
CA ARG A 77 -10.20 12.99 4.05
C ARG A 77 -9.48 14.02 4.90
N LEU A 78 -8.81 13.62 5.98
CA LEU A 78 -7.99 14.50 6.80
C LEU A 78 -6.88 15.12 5.96
N LYS A 79 -6.15 14.31 5.19
CA LYS A 79 -5.13 14.81 4.27
C LYS A 79 -5.71 15.80 3.28
N LYS A 80 -6.84 15.50 2.63
CA LYS A 80 -7.49 16.40 1.66
C LYS A 80 -7.91 17.73 2.30
N THR A 81 -8.51 17.67 3.49
CA THR A 81 -9.11 18.83 4.19
C THR A 81 -8.05 19.72 4.83
N LEU A 82 -6.95 19.12 5.31
CA LEU A 82 -5.92 19.80 6.10
C LEU A 82 -4.59 19.95 5.37
N ASN A 83 -4.55 19.67 4.06
CA ASN A 83 -3.33 19.75 3.24
C ASN A 83 -2.65 21.13 3.28
N ASP A 84 -3.44 22.19 3.43
CA ASP A 84 -2.94 23.57 3.55
C ASP A 84 -2.60 23.96 5.00
N LYS A 85 -2.71 23.04 5.95
CA LYS A 85 -2.41 23.27 7.37
C LYS A 85 -1.29 22.41 7.89
N ALA A 86 -0.98 21.28 7.24
CA ALA A 86 0.05 20.34 7.65
C ALA A 86 0.62 19.52 6.51
N PHE A 87 1.82 18.98 6.70
CA PHE A 87 2.41 17.98 5.82
C PHE A 87 2.04 16.58 6.31
N PHE A 88 1.54 15.72 5.43
CA PHE A 88 1.05 14.39 5.79
C PHE A 88 2.02 13.29 5.38
N ALA A 89 2.30 12.39 6.31
CA ALA A 89 3.03 11.15 6.09
C ALA A 89 2.16 9.93 6.39
N TYR A 90 2.05 9.02 5.42
CA TYR A 90 1.42 7.71 5.62
C TYR A 90 2.49 6.71 6.03
N ILE A 91 2.39 6.18 7.24
CA ILE A 91 3.33 5.18 7.76
C ILE A 91 2.67 3.80 7.63
N SER A 92 3.14 3.02 6.65
CA SER A 92 2.71 1.64 6.44
C SER A 92 3.14 0.76 7.63
N PRO A 93 2.48 -0.40 7.87
CA PRO A 93 2.89 -1.32 8.93
C PRO A 93 4.36 -1.72 8.81
N PHE A 94 5.10 -1.64 9.92
CA PHE A 94 6.52 -1.99 9.93
C PHE A 94 6.71 -3.51 10.04
N PRO A 95 7.60 -4.11 9.24
CA PRO A 95 7.84 -5.55 9.25
C PRO A 95 8.55 -6.01 10.53
N GLN A 96 9.31 -5.12 11.17
CA GLN A 96 10.28 -5.46 12.21
C GLN A 96 10.42 -4.35 13.26
N SER A 97 10.34 -4.73 14.54
CA SER A 97 10.46 -3.80 15.67
C SER A 97 11.86 -3.22 15.85
N THR A 98 12.91 -3.96 15.50
CA THR A 98 14.31 -3.55 15.71
C THR A 98 14.80 -2.45 14.76
N ARG A 99 14.02 -2.13 13.72
CA ARG A 99 14.35 -1.12 12.70
C ARG A 99 13.20 -0.11 12.50
N ILE A 100 12.43 0.12 13.57
CA ILE A 100 11.20 0.91 13.51
C ILE A 100 11.47 2.37 13.13
N TRP A 101 12.54 2.98 13.61
CA TRP A 101 12.87 4.37 13.26
C TRP A 101 13.23 4.48 11.80
N TRP A 102 13.98 3.51 11.27
CA TRP A 102 14.36 3.48 9.85
C TRP A 102 13.12 3.41 8.97
N HIS A 103 12.18 2.54 9.34
CA HIS A 103 10.88 2.44 8.67
C HIS A 103 10.12 3.77 8.71
N ILE A 104 10.00 4.40 9.87
CA ILE A 104 9.27 5.68 10.01
C ILE A 104 9.94 6.79 9.20
N LEU A 105 11.27 6.92 9.25
CA LEU A 105 11.99 7.93 8.46
C LEU A 105 11.76 7.73 6.97
N ARG A 106 11.92 6.50 6.47
CA ARG A 106 11.71 6.15 5.06
C ARG A 106 10.32 6.55 4.59
N TYR A 107 9.26 6.10 5.28
CA TYR A 107 7.89 6.40 4.89
C TYR A 107 7.50 7.87 5.09
N THR A 108 8.12 8.55 6.06
CA THR A 108 7.99 10.00 6.22
C THR A 108 8.55 10.72 4.98
N VAL A 109 9.78 10.40 4.58
CA VAL A 109 10.41 11.02 3.41
C VAL A 109 9.67 10.63 2.12
N ASP A 110 9.28 9.37 1.96
CA ASP A 110 8.48 8.90 0.81
C ASP A 110 7.17 9.66 0.64
N SER A 111 6.54 10.03 1.75
CA SER A 111 5.35 10.87 1.73
C SER A 111 5.67 12.34 1.48
N LEU A 112 6.75 12.86 2.07
CA LEU A 112 7.15 14.26 1.90
C LEU A 112 7.59 14.56 0.46
N VAL A 113 8.17 13.61 -0.27
CA VAL A 113 8.53 13.81 -1.69
C VAL A 113 7.32 13.81 -2.62
N GLN A 114 6.13 13.41 -2.16
CA GLN A 114 4.91 13.47 -2.97
C GLN A 114 4.45 14.91 -3.21
N VAL A 115 3.85 15.14 -4.38
CA VAL A 115 3.22 16.41 -4.75
C VAL A 115 1.74 16.37 -4.36
N PRO A 116 1.27 17.22 -3.43
CA PRO A 116 -0.14 17.27 -3.09
C PRO A 116 -1.02 17.76 -4.26
N ALA A 117 -2.28 17.31 -4.28
CA ALA A 117 -3.24 17.72 -5.29
C ALA A 117 -3.37 19.26 -5.35
N GLY A 118 -3.31 19.82 -6.58
CA GLY A 118 -3.37 21.26 -6.81
C GLY A 118 -2.09 22.03 -6.48
N LYS A 119 -0.99 21.37 -6.09
CA LYS A 119 0.32 21.99 -5.86
C LYS A 119 1.29 21.64 -6.98
N LYS A 120 2.34 22.46 -7.13
CA LYS A 120 3.44 22.23 -8.10
C LYS A 120 4.64 21.52 -7.46
N ASP A 121 4.96 21.91 -6.23
CA ASP A 121 6.11 21.40 -5.48
C ASP A 121 5.71 20.23 -4.57
N SER A 122 6.66 19.33 -4.28
CA SER A 122 6.49 18.30 -3.25
C SER A 122 6.30 18.91 -1.86
N GLN A 123 5.73 18.15 -0.92
CA GLN A 123 5.62 18.62 0.47
C GLN A 123 6.98 18.96 1.07
N LEU A 124 8.03 18.19 0.74
CA LEU A 124 9.41 18.41 1.18
C LEU A 124 9.94 19.75 0.69
N MET A 125 9.68 20.08 -0.58
CA MET A 125 10.08 21.35 -1.16
C MET A 125 9.26 22.52 -0.62
N GLN A 126 7.95 22.34 -0.38
CA GLN A 126 7.11 23.34 0.28
C GLN A 126 7.59 23.60 1.71
N TRP A 127 7.89 22.55 2.47
CA TRP A 127 8.47 22.61 3.79
C TRP A 127 9.79 23.41 3.78
N LEU A 128 10.72 23.04 2.89
CA LEU A 128 12.03 23.71 2.76
C LEU A 128 11.88 25.19 2.39
N LYS A 129 10.99 25.53 1.46
CA LYS A 129 10.71 26.92 1.04
C LYS A 129 10.01 27.74 2.14
N SER A 130 9.27 27.08 3.03
CA SER A 130 8.51 27.73 4.10
C SER A 130 9.34 28.11 5.33
N LEU A 131 10.59 27.62 5.46
CA LEU A 131 11.44 27.90 6.61
C LEU A 131 11.60 29.40 6.84
N SER A 132 11.46 29.86 8.09
CA SER A 132 11.39 31.30 8.39
C SER A 132 12.67 32.05 8.09
N VAL A 133 13.79 31.33 8.13
CA VAL A 133 15.11 31.74 7.63
C VAL A 133 15.03 32.38 6.25
N PHE A 134 14.06 31.94 5.46
CA PHE A 134 13.84 32.38 4.11
C PHE A 134 12.60 33.26 3.90
N THR A 135 11.68 33.31 4.86
CA THR A 135 10.37 34.00 4.72
C THR A 135 10.16 35.20 5.65
N LYS A 136 10.82 35.28 6.82
CA LYS A 136 10.64 36.36 7.81
C LYS A 136 11.61 37.53 7.57
N ARG A 137 11.25 38.52 6.74
CA ARG A 137 11.99 39.80 6.60
C ARG A 137 11.09 40.98 6.20
N THR A 138 11.47 42.21 6.60
CA THR A 138 10.70 43.48 6.47
C THR A 138 10.36 43.86 5.02
N LEU A 139 9.38 44.75 4.81
CA LEU A 139 8.87 45.17 3.48
C LEU A 139 9.96 45.53 2.46
N THR A 140 11.07 46.15 2.88
CA THR A 140 12.23 46.49 2.03
C THR A 140 13.09 45.30 1.60
N GLN A 141 13.02 44.16 2.29
CA GLN A 141 13.78 42.93 1.98
C GLN A 141 13.00 41.96 1.06
N ARG A 142 11.68 42.19 0.86
CA ARG A 142 10.85 41.39 -0.06
C ARG A 142 11.20 41.61 -1.54
N LEU A 143 11.68 42.79 -1.93
CA LEU A 143 12.15 43.09 -3.29
C LEU A 143 13.48 42.40 -3.65
N ILE A 144 14.18 41.84 -2.66
CA ILE A 144 15.45 41.08 -2.81
C ILE A 144 15.18 39.56 -2.81
N GLN A 145 13.91 39.12 -2.77
CA GLN A 145 13.53 37.70 -2.58
C GLN A 145 14.15 36.77 -3.62
N ASP A 146 14.04 37.10 -4.90
CA ASP A 146 14.56 36.23 -5.97
C ASP A 146 16.10 36.18 -5.91
N ASN A 147 16.77 37.32 -5.77
CA ASN A 147 18.23 37.37 -5.74
C ASN A 147 18.87 36.79 -4.46
N PHE A 148 18.21 36.85 -3.29
CA PHE A 148 18.75 36.30 -2.04
C PHE A 148 18.59 34.80 -1.94
N TRP A 149 17.41 34.27 -2.28
CA TRP A 149 17.22 32.83 -2.37
C TRP A 149 18.16 32.25 -3.41
N GLU A 150 18.14 32.76 -4.64
CA GLU A 150 19.01 32.29 -5.72
C GLU A 150 20.49 32.38 -5.33
N GLY A 151 20.93 33.51 -4.75
CA GLY A 151 22.31 33.72 -4.32
C GLY A 151 22.75 32.89 -3.10
N LEU A 152 21.82 32.49 -2.23
CA LEU A 152 22.10 31.59 -1.11
C LEU A 152 22.10 30.12 -1.57
N THR A 153 21.18 29.76 -2.46
CA THR A 153 21.09 28.41 -3.02
C THR A 153 22.11 28.16 -4.12
N SER A 154 22.78 29.19 -4.66
CA SER A 154 23.89 28.99 -5.59
C SER A 154 25.17 28.49 -4.89
N ASP A 155 25.30 28.68 -3.58
CA ASP A 155 26.50 28.34 -2.81
C ASP A 155 26.15 27.45 -1.59
N ARG A 156 26.46 26.16 -1.71
CA ARG A 156 26.22 25.15 -0.68
C ARG A 156 26.81 25.51 0.68
N GLN A 157 28.02 26.09 0.72
CA GLN A 157 28.68 26.41 1.98
C GLN A 157 28.04 27.62 2.66
N LYS A 158 27.64 28.63 1.87
CA LYS A 158 26.84 29.75 2.40
C LYS A 158 25.49 29.27 2.93
N PHE A 159 24.81 28.38 2.21
CA PHE A 159 23.55 27.77 2.64
C PHE A 159 23.68 27.06 3.98
N ILE A 160 24.64 26.13 4.11
CA ILE A 160 24.90 25.37 5.35
C ILE A 160 25.24 26.32 6.50
N LYS A 161 26.17 27.27 6.29
CA LYS A 161 26.57 28.24 7.32
C LYS A 161 25.39 29.09 7.78
N HIS A 162 24.51 29.47 6.86
CA HIS A 162 23.31 30.25 7.17
C HIS A 162 22.33 29.45 8.03
N LEU A 163 22.00 28.21 7.65
CA LEU A 163 21.10 27.37 8.45
C LEU A 163 21.68 27.02 9.82
N LYS A 164 22.98 26.69 9.91
CA LYS A 164 23.67 26.45 11.20
C LYS A 164 23.59 27.65 12.12
N LYS A 165 23.73 28.88 11.59
CA LYS A 165 23.62 30.10 12.39
C LYS A 165 22.21 30.30 12.95
N ASN A 166 21.17 30.06 12.15
CA ASN A 166 19.78 30.25 12.56
C ASN A 166 19.29 29.16 13.51
N TYR A 167 19.71 27.91 13.31
CA TYR A 167 19.29 26.75 14.13
C TYR A 167 20.33 26.32 15.17
N LYS A 168 21.23 27.24 15.58
CA LYS A 168 22.32 26.94 16.53
C LYS A 168 21.86 26.36 17.87
N ASN A 169 20.64 26.70 18.30
CA ASN A 169 20.07 26.27 19.58
C ASN A 169 19.10 25.08 19.42
N SER A 170 18.87 24.60 18.19
CA SER A 170 17.88 23.56 17.90
C SER A 170 18.45 22.14 17.98
N ALA A 171 19.70 21.98 18.45
CA ALA A 171 20.37 20.68 18.59
C ALA A 171 20.27 19.81 17.32
N ILE A 172 20.54 20.39 16.15
CA ILE A 172 20.48 19.68 14.87
C ILE A 172 21.57 18.62 14.83
N TYR A 173 21.16 17.38 14.58
CA TYR A 173 22.07 16.24 14.43
C TYR A 173 22.74 16.28 13.05
N ASN A 174 24.06 16.07 13.01
CA ASN A 174 24.88 16.12 11.79
C ASN A 174 24.53 17.29 10.84
N PRO A 175 24.58 18.55 11.32
CA PRO A 175 24.03 19.70 10.60
C PRO A 175 24.71 19.95 9.25
N ASP A 176 26.00 19.67 9.11
CA ASP A 176 26.71 19.85 7.84
C ASP A 176 26.21 18.88 6.76
N SER A 177 25.99 17.61 7.12
CA SER A 177 25.44 16.61 6.21
C SER A 177 23.97 16.91 5.91
N PHE A 178 23.16 17.10 6.95
CA PHE A 178 21.73 17.29 6.80
C PHE A 178 21.39 18.53 5.98
N PHE A 179 21.95 19.70 6.33
CA PHE A 179 21.73 20.92 5.55
C PHE A 179 22.38 20.88 4.16
N GLY A 180 23.49 20.16 4.01
CA GLY A 180 24.09 19.91 2.70
C GLY A 180 23.15 19.15 1.78
N VAL A 181 22.51 18.10 2.29
CA VAL A 181 21.53 17.32 1.53
C VAL A 181 20.26 18.12 1.25
N LEU A 182 19.80 18.96 2.18
CA LEU A 182 18.69 19.89 1.90
C LEU A 182 19.01 20.89 0.79
N HIS A 183 20.28 21.32 0.67
CA HIS A 183 20.73 22.14 -0.46
C HIS A 183 20.69 21.34 -1.77
N ASP A 184 21.18 20.10 -1.74
CA ASP A 184 21.21 19.22 -2.91
C ASP A 184 19.81 18.84 -3.43
N LEU A 185 18.75 18.91 -2.60
CA LEU A 185 17.35 18.79 -3.04
C LEU A 185 16.94 19.87 -4.06
N ILE A 186 17.54 21.06 -4.00
CA ILE A 186 17.22 22.16 -4.90
C ILE A 186 17.89 21.95 -6.27
N ASN A 187 18.88 21.06 -6.36
CA ASN A 187 19.58 20.74 -7.60
C ASN A 187 18.91 19.54 -8.30
N PRO A 188 18.32 19.73 -9.51
CA PRO A 188 17.63 18.65 -10.22
C PRO A 188 18.50 17.41 -10.48
N LYS A 189 19.83 17.58 -10.64
CA LYS A 189 20.75 16.46 -10.88
C LYS A 189 20.99 15.60 -9.63
N LYS A 190 20.88 16.20 -8.45
CA LYS A 190 21.14 15.54 -7.16
C LYS A 190 19.88 15.25 -6.37
N HIS A 191 18.73 15.78 -6.79
CA HIS A 191 17.46 15.66 -6.08
C HIS A 191 17.14 14.22 -5.69
N ASP A 192 17.20 13.29 -6.64
CA ASP A 192 16.89 11.88 -6.40
C ASP A 192 17.86 11.26 -5.40
N LEU A 193 19.16 11.54 -5.55
CA LEU A 193 20.19 11.04 -4.66
C LEU A 193 20.07 11.60 -3.23
N ALA A 194 19.72 12.88 -3.11
CA ALA A 194 19.42 13.52 -1.84
C ALA A 194 18.19 12.89 -1.16
N CYS A 195 17.17 12.53 -1.95
CA CYS A 195 16.01 11.79 -1.44
C CYS A 195 16.40 10.37 -0.98
N GLU A 196 17.22 9.64 -1.74
CA GLU A 196 17.73 8.32 -1.32
C GLU A 196 18.46 8.40 0.03
N TRP A 197 19.34 9.41 0.22
CA TRP A 197 20.02 9.61 1.51
C TRP A 197 19.04 9.96 2.65
N LEU A 198 18.07 10.86 2.41
CA LEU A 198 17.09 11.25 3.43
C LEU A 198 16.17 10.09 3.85
N ARG A 199 15.86 9.15 2.94
CA ARG A 199 15.15 7.90 3.27
C ARG A 199 15.96 6.94 4.13
N GLY A 200 17.27 7.19 4.28
CA GLY A 200 18.19 6.29 4.96
C GLY A 200 18.62 5.10 4.08
N GLU A 201 18.63 5.24 2.75
CA GLU A 201 19.19 4.21 1.87
C GLU A 201 20.71 4.08 2.07
N ASP A 202 21.23 2.86 1.91
CA ASP A 202 22.65 2.61 2.04
C ASP A 202 23.40 2.84 0.71
N LEU A 203 23.91 4.06 0.55
CA LEU A 203 24.50 4.57 -0.68
C LEU A 203 25.93 4.09 -0.93
N SER A 204 26.36 4.13 -2.20
CA SER A 204 27.75 3.85 -2.58
C SER A 204 28.70 4.97 -2.15
N ASP A 205 29.99 4.68 -2.07
CA ASP A 205 31.00 5.70 -1.70
C ASP A 205 31.08 6.84 -2.71
N GLU A 206 30.83 6.57 -4.01
CA GLU A 206 30.74 7.58 -5.07
C GLU A 206 29.55 8.52 -4.83
N SER A 207 28.40 7.95 -4.50
CA SER A 207 27.17 8.67 -4.20
C SER A 207 27.32 9.56 -2.95
N LEU A 208 27.94 9.04 -1.89
CA LEU A 208 28.22 9.80 -0.67
C LEU A 208 29.17 10.97 -0.94
N LYS A 209 30.21 10.76 -1.77
CA LYS A 209 31.12 11.82 -2.22
C LYS A 209 30.39 12.89 -3.04
N GLU A 210 29.47 12.49 -3.91
CA GLU A 210 28.68 13.41 -4.73
C GLU A 210 27.76 14.33 -3.89
N LEU A 211 27.15 13.79 -2.84
CA LEU A 211 26.38 14.55 -1.85
C LEU A 211 27.26 15.31 -0.85
N GLY A 212 28.56 15.05 -0.82
CA GLY A 212 29.48 15.64 0.15
C GLY A 212 29.17 15.25 1.59
N VAL A 213 28.73 14.00 1.81
CA VAL A 213 28.46 13.40 3.13
C VAL A 213 29.45 12.26 3.40
N LYS A 214 29.71 11.99 4.68
CA LYS A 214 30.71 10.98 5.08
C LYS A 214 30.18 9.54 5.09
N SER A 215 28.89 9.37 5.38
CA SER A 215 28.25 8.06 5.54
C SER A 215 26.75 8.14 5.29
N SER A 216 26.14 6.99 4.98
CA SER A 216 24.70 6.76 5.03
C SER A 216 24.19 6.85 6.48
N ILE A 217 22.87 6.90 6.66
CA ILE A 217 22.21 6.81 7.96
C ILE A 217 22.07 5.33 8.30
N ASP A 218 22.90 4.78 9.19
CA ASP A 218 23.04 3.33 9.33
C ASP A 218 22.67 2.75 10.71
N THR A 219 22.38 3.60 11.70
CA THR A 219 21.90 3.22 13.05
C THR A 219 20.49 3.75 13.33
N GLU A 220 19.76 3.07 14.23
CA GLU A 220 18.43 3.53 14.67
C GLU A 220 18.51 4.87 15.39
N GLU A 221 19.58 5.13 16.15
CA GLU A 221 19.81 6.41 16.81
C GLU A 221 20.01 7.53 15.79
N ALA A 222 20.89 7.34 14.79
CA ALA A 222 21.12 8.33 13.74
C ALA A 222 19.85 8.59 12.91
N THR A 223 19.05 7.55 12.71
CA THR A 223 17.77 7.66 12.01
C THR A 223 16.74 8.45 12.82
N CYS A 224 16.56 8.09 14.09
CA CYS A 224 15.74 8.83 15.05
C CYS A 224 16.15 10.31 15.08
N GLU A 225 17.44 10.59 15.24
CA GLU A 225 17.94 11.97 15.28
C GLU A 225 17.77 12.71 13.94
N THR A 226 17.87 12.01 12.81
CA THR A 226 17.59 12.61 11.49
C THR A 226 16.11 12.94 11.32
N LEU A 227 15.20 12.06 11.75
CA LEU A 227 13.78 12.36 11.78
C LEU A 227 13.48 13.55 12.70
N ALA A 228 14.14 13.60 13.86
CA ALA A 228 14.02 14.71 14.81
C ALA A 228 14.44 16.06 14.20
N ASN A 229 15.42 16.08 13.29
CA ASN A 229 15.83 17.30 12.60
C ASN A 229 14.66 17.97 11.89
N PHE A 230 13.77 17.21 11.24
CA PHE A 230 12.57 17.76 10.61
C PHE A 230 11.72 18.52 11.63
N GLY A 231 11.43 17.95 12.81
CA GLY A 231 10.67 18.64 13.86
C GLY A 231 11.38 19.84 14.47
N ARG A 232 12.69 19.71 14.72
CA ARG A 232 13.54 20.78 15.28
C ARG A 232 13.56 22.03 14.39
N ILE A 233 13.47 21.82 13.07
CA ILE A 233 13.42 22.87 12.06
C ILE A 233 11.98 23.31 11.77
N ALA A 234 11.03 22.37 11.81
CA ALA A 234 9.63 22.62 11.49
C ALA A 234 8.90 23.46 12.53
N THR A 235 9.50 23.79 13.68
CA THR A 235 8.88 24.68 14.69
C THR A 235 8.36 26.01 14.12
N GLU A 236 8.86 26.43 12.96
CA GLU A 236 8.46 27.66 12.29
C GLU A 236 7.60 27.43 11.03
N THR A 237 7.27 26.18 10.71
CA THR A 237 6.46 25.77 9.56
C THR A 237 5.14 25.16 10.00
N GLN A 238 4.36 24.68 9.03
CA GLN A 238 3.23 23.80 9.29
C GLN A 238 3.68 22.51 10.03
N PRO A 239 2.84 21.91 10.89
CA PRO A 239 3.11 20.63 11.52
C PRO A 239 3.28 19.48 10.52
N ILE A 240 3.96 18.42 10.94
CA ILE A 240 4.03 17.15 10.23
C ILE A 240 3.08 16.15 10.92
N VAL A 241 2.15 15.57 10.17
CA VAL A 241 1.21 14.55 10.65
C VAL A 241 1.73 13.17 10.23
N LEU A 242 2.02 12.31 11.21
CA LEU A 242 2.38 10.91 10.99
C LEU A 242 1.14 10.04 11.19
N CYS A 243 0.60 9.51 10.10
CA CYS A 243 -0.55 8.62 10.10
C CYS A 243 -0.09 7.16 10.08
N PHE A 244 -0.05 6.52 11.24
CA PHE A 244 0.15 5.07 11.36
C PHE A 244 -1.18 4.38 11.10
N ASP A 245 -1.28 3.65 10.00
CA ASP A 245 -2.48 2.92 9.62
C ASP A 245 -2.21 1.42 9.56
N GLN A 246 -3.29 0.63 9.56
CA GLN A 246 -3.21 -0.82 9.33
C GLN A 246 -2.34 -1.57 10.36
N ILE A 247 -2.28 -1.10 11.60
CA ILE A 247 -1.27 -1.55 12.56
C ILE A 247 -1.46 -3.00 13.04
N GLU A 248 -2.56 -3.66 12.66
CA GLU A 248 -2.78 -5.10 12.80
C GLU A 248 -1.71 -5.95 12.08
N SER A 249 -1.09 -5.35 11.06
CA SER A 249 -0.10 -5.97 10.17
C SER A 249 1.36 -5.65 10.54
N ILE A 250 1.63 -5.00 11.69
CA ILE A 250 3.00 -4.73 12.15
C ILE A 250 3.74 -6.02 12.58
N ALA A 251 5.02 -5.85 12.90
CA ALA A 251 5.88 -6.88 13.47
C ALA A 251 5.20 -7.62 14.63
N ARG A 252 5.42 -8.94 14.69
CA ARG A 252 4.78 -9.84 15.66
C ARG A 252 5.77 -10.26 16.74
N LEU A 253 5.29 -10.29 17.98
CA LEU A 253 5.99 -10.88 19.12
C LEU A 253 6.02 -12.42 18.99
N PRO A 254 6.84 -13.15 19.79
CA PRO A 254 6.91 -14.62 19.73
C PRO A 254 5.57 -15.34 20.00
N ASN A 255 4.66 -14.71 20.73
CA ASN A 255 3.28 -15.17 20.98
C ASN A 255 2.31 -14.83 19.83
N ASN A 256 2.81 -14.29 18.71
CA ASN A 256 2.06 -13.86 17.53
C ASN A 256 1.12 -12.65 17.74
N SER A 257 1.24 -11.89 18.83
CA SER A 257 0.54 -10.60 18.99
C SER A 257 1.30 -9.46 18.27
N PRO A 258 0.62 -8.40 17.82
CA PRO A 258 1.29 -7.22 17.25
C PRO A 258 2.16 -6.54 18.32
N ASP A 259 3.35 -6.09 17.94
CA ASP A 259 4.31 -5.42 18.82
C ASP A 259 3.95 -3.94 19.04
N LEU A 260 2.82 -3.71 19.71
CA LEU A 260 2.34 -2.37 20.04
C LEU A 260 3.23 -1.67 21.06
N GLN A 261 3.86 -2.40 21.98
CA GLN A 261 4.79 -1.82 22.96
C GLN A 261 5.90 -1.03 22.24
N THR A 262 6.52 -1.61 21.21
CA THR A 262 7.55 -0.90 20.43
C THR A 262 6.99 0.37 19.77
N LEU A 263 5.81 0.28 19.13
CA LEU A 263 5.16 1.43 18.48
C LEU A 263 4.89 2.58 19.48
N PHE A 264 4.33 2.26 20.65
CA PHE A 264 3.98 3.26 21.65
C PHE A 264 5.22 3.81 22.39
N SER A 265 6.31 3.04 22.47
CA SER A 265 7.60 3.55 22.93
C SER A 265 8.16 4.63 22.00
N VAL A 266 8.01 4.42 20.68
CA VAL A 266 8.38 5.41 19.65
C VAL A 266 7.48 6.64 19.73
N ALA A 267 6.16 6.46 19.82
CA ALA A 267 5.22 7.57 19.97
C ALA A 267 5.54 8.41 21.21
N THR A 268 5.89 7.77 22.32
CA THR A 268 6.33 8.46 23.56
C THR A 268 7.60 9.27 23.35
N LYS A 269 8.60 8.71 22.66
CA LYS A 269 9.84 9.44 22.37
C LYS A 269 9.58 10.66 21.47
N ILE A 270 8.78 10.50 20.41
CA ILE A 270 8.40 11.60 19.52
C ILE A 270 7.62 12.66 20.29
N HIS A 271 6.65 12.26 21.11
CA HIS A 271 5.88 13.17 21.97
C HIS A 271 6.77 13.97 22.92
N GLY A 272 7.77 13.33 23.56
CA GLY A 272 8.61 13.97 24.58
C GLY A 272 9.72 14.86 24.01
N GLU A 273 10.33 14.45 22.90
CA GLU A 273 11.58 15.07 22.41
C GLU A 273 11.37 15.91 21.15
N TYR A 274 10.36 15.61 20.34
CA TYR A 274 10.17 16.26 19.04
C TYR A 274 9.13 17.37 19.16
N LYS A 275 9.19 18.30 18.22
CA LYS A 275 8.28 19.45 18.17
C LYS A 275 7.52 19.46 16.85
N ASN A 276 6.32 20.03 16.92
CA ASN A 276 5.47 20.30 15.76
C ASN A 276 5.06 19.03 14.97
N PHE A 277 4.83 17.92 15.67
CA PHE A 277 4.27 16.70 15.11
C PHE A 277 2.85 16.41 15.63
N LEU A 278 2.04 15.77 14.81
CA LEU A 278 0.81 15.11 15.25
C LEU A 278 0.88 13.65 14.84
N LEU A 279 0.81 12.74 15.81
CA LEU A 279 0.76 11.30 15.55
C LEU A 279 -0.70 10.87 15.55
N ILE A 280 -1.13 10.20 14.48
CA ILE A 280 -2.43 9.56 14.40
C ILE A 280 -2.17 8.06 14.29
N ILE A 281 -2.54 7.32 15.32
CA ILE A 281 -2.40 5.86 15.38
C ILE A 281 -3.80 5.26 15.18
N SER A 282 -4.03 4.69 14.00
CA SER A 282 -5.28 4.01 13.61
C SER A 282 -5.21 2.54 14.02
N ILE A 283 -6.21 2.06 14.78
CA ILE A 283 -6.25 0.69 15.31
C ILE A 283 -7.69 0.16 15.37
N ASN A 284 -7.85 -1.16 15.19
CA ASN A 284 -9.10 -1.86 15.48
C ASN A 284 -9.42 -1.84 16.99
N ILE A 285 -10.69 -1.67 17.33
CA ILE A 285 -11.15 -1.61 18.73
C ILE A 285 -10.73 -2.89 19.47
N ASP A 286 -11.03 -4.07 18.93
CA ASP A 286 -10.68 -5.34 19.55
C ASP A 286 -9.16 -5.53 19.70
N THR A 287 -8.38 -5.14 18.68
CA THR A 287 -6.91 -5.19 18.75
C THR A 287 -6.40 -4.32 19.90
N TRP A 288 -6.95 -3.10 20.08
CA TRP A 288 -6.59 -2.26 21.21
C TRP A 288 -6.97 -2.89 22.54
N GLN A 289 -8.23 -3.30 22.71
CA GLN A 289 -8.72 -3.85 23.98
C GLN A 289 -7.96 -5.09 24.42
N ASN A 290 -7.61 -5.97 23.48
CA ASN A 290 -6.89 -7.20 23.76
C ASN A 290 -5.40 -6.99 24.09
N ASN A 291 -4.80 -5.87 23.67
CA ASN A 291 -3.35 -5.66 23.80
C ASN A 291 -2.96 -4.51 24.74
N LYS A 292 -3.86 -3.57 25.07
CA LYS A 292 -3.55 -2.37 25.88
C LYS A 292 -2.98 -2.66 27.27
N ASN A 293 -3.27 -3.83 27.83
CA ASN A 293 -2.76 -4.24 29.15
C ASN A 293 -1.31 -4.73 29.09
N HIS A 294 -0.81 -5.06 27.89
CA HIS A 294 0.59 -5.41 27.65
C HIS A 294 1.47 -4.21 27.30
N ILE A 295 0.87 -3.01 27.22
CA ILE A 295 1.58 -1.76 26.96
C ILE A 295 1.81 -1.04 28.29
N ASP A 296 3.03 -0.60 28.52
CA ASP A 296 3.40 0.13 29.73
C ASP A 296 2.52 1.37 29.92
N GLN A 297 2.13 1.63 31.17
CA GLN A 297 1.24 2.75 31.51
C GLN A 297 1.84 4.10 31.10
N SER A 298 3.15 4.27 31.25
CA SER A 298 3.86 5.49 30.87
C SER A 298 3.74 5.85 29.39
N HIS A 299 3.52 4.85 28.52
CA HIS A 299 3.29 5.07 27.09
C HIS A 299 1.83 5.40 26.79
N LYS A 300 0.89 4.78 27.51
CA LYS A 300 -0.55 5.09 27.39
C LYS A 300 -0.87 6.50 27.88
N ASP A 301 -0.19 6.97 28.92
CA ASP A 301 -0.35 8.34 29.45
C ASP A 301 0.10 9.43 28.46
N ARG A 302 0.73 9.05 27.34
CA ARG A 302 1.15 9.95 26.25
C ARG A 302 0.19 9.99 25.07
N ILE A 303 -0.99 9.38 25.23
CA ILE A 303 -2.10 9.52 24.29
C ILE A 303 -2.91 10.75 24.72
N ASP A 304 -2.82 11.84 23.95
CA ASP A 304 -3.51 13.10 24.24
C ASP A 304 -5.01 13.04 23.96
N LEU A 305 -5.40 12.23 22.97
CA LEU A 305 -6.78 12.11 22.52
C LEU A 305 -7.08 10.68 22.06
N GLU A 306 -8.11 10.08 22.65
CA GLU A 306 -8.74 8.87 22.12
C GLU A 306 -10.05 9.25 21.41
N THR A 307 -10.22 8.78 20.17
CA THR A 307 -11.44 9.00 19.40
C THR A 307 -11.87 7.72 18.69
N TYR A 308 -13.16 7.61 18.40
CA TYR A 308 -13.78 6.39 17.87
C TYR A 308 -14.57 6.69 16.62
N LEU A 309 -14.45 5.84 15.60
CA LEU A 309 -15.32 5.86 14.43
C LEU A 309 -16.65 5.22 14.78
N LYS A 310 -17.70 6.04 14.87
CA LYS A 310 -19.07 5.58 15.09
C LYS A 310 -19.62 4.95 13.80
N PRO A 311 -20.55 3.99 13.89
CA PRO A 311 -21.35 3.56 12.75
C PRO A 311 -22.05 4.75 12.09
N ILE A 312 -22.13 4.75 10.76
CA ILE A 312 -22.80 5.77 9.97
C ILE A 312 -24.32 5.61 10.03
N SER A 313 -25.03 6.73 9.95
CA SER A 313 -26.49 6.76 9.82
C SER A 313 -26.93 6.28 8.44
N LEU A 314 -28.20 5.89 8.31
CA LEU A 314 -28.75 5.54 7.00
C LEU A 314 -28.79 6.71 6.00
N ILE A 315 -28.79 7.97 6.46
CA ILE A 315 -28.72 9.15 5.56
C ILE A 315 -27.32 9.25 4.93
N GLU A 316 -26.29 9.03 5.74
CA GLU A 316 -24.91 8.94 5.25
C GLU A 316 -24.71 7.72 4.34
N ALA A 317 -25.33 6.60 4.68
CA ALA A 317 -25.32 5.37 3.87
C ALA A 317 -25.94 5.62 2.48
N GLU A 318 -27.08 6.30 2.39
CA GLU A 318 -27.68 6.73 1.12
C GLU A 318 -26.77 7.64 0.32
N SER A 319 -26.08 8.54 1.00
CA SER A 319 -25.13 9.44 0.36
C SER A 319 -23.99 8.62 -0.27
N ILE A 320 -23.45 7.60 0.39
CA ILE A 320 -22.46 6.68 -0.21
C ILE A 320 -23.02 6.02 -1.47
N LEU A 321 -24.23 5.44 -1.38
CA LEU A 321 -24.86 4.77 -2.52
C LEU A 321 -25.06 5.71 -3.70
N ALA A 322 -25.66 6.87 -3.45
CA ALA A 322 -25.93 7.88 -4.47
C ALA A 322 -24.65 8.35 -5.15
N THR A 323 -23.57 8.49 -4.38
CA THR A 323 -22.32 8.98 -4.92
C THR A 323 -21.65 7.94 -5.83
N ARG A 324 -21.75 6.64 -5.52
CA ARG A 324 -21.28 5.56 -6.40
C ARG A 324 -22.15 5.42 -7.67
N LEU A 325 -23.45 5.65 -7.57
CA LEU A 325 -24.40 5.55 -8.69
C LEU A 325 -24.43 6.80 -9.59
N TYR A 326 -23.90 7.92 -9.11
CA TYR A 326 -24.01 9.24 -9.75
C TYR A 326 -23.63 9.25 -11.24
N SER A 327 -22.52 8.58 -11.61
CA SER A 327 -22.05 8.55 -13.01
C SER A 327 -23.05 7.87 -13.94
N LEU A 328 -23.68 6.77 -13.50
CA LEU A 328 -24.69 6.05 -14.27
C LEU A 328 -25.98 6.86 -14.37
N HIS A 329 -26.43 7.45 -13.26
CA HIS A 329 -27.66 8.25 -13.23
C HIS A 329 -27.55 9.46 -14.15
N ARG A 330 -26.43 10.17 -14.14
CA ARG A 330 -26.18 11.33 -15.01
C ARG A 330 -26.25 10.99 -16.51
N GLN A 331 -25.90 9.76 -16.90
CA GLN A 331 -25.93 9.32 -18.29
C GLN A 331 -27.33 8.86 -18.75
N ALA A 332 -28.23 8.54 -17.83
CA ALA A 332 -29.56 8.02 -18.14
C ALA A 332 -30.50 9.09 -18.71
N ASN A 333 -31.36 8.70 -19.65
CA ASN A 333 -32.44 9.55 -20.13
C ASN A 333 -33.73 8.71 -20.36
N PRO A 334 -34.81 8.93 -19.57
CA PRO A 334 -34.97 9.97 -18.55
C PRO A 334 -34.10 9.73 -17.31
N GLN A 335 -33.89 10.79 -16.53
CA GLN A 335 -33.22 10.70 -15.23
C GLN A 335 -34.04 9.86 -14.24
N PRO A 336 -33.41 9.02 -13.41
CA PRO A 336 -34.13 8.21 -12.44
C PRO A 336 -34.80 9.09 -11.38
N LYS A 337 -35.92 8.61 -10.81
CA LYS A 337 -36.70 9.34 -9.81
C LYS A 337 -35.97 9.47 -8.46
N SER A 338 -35.00 8.61 -8.19
CA SER A 338 -34.19 8.60 -6.97
C SER A 338 -32.71 8.50 -7.32
N ASN A 339 -31.88 9.23 -6.57
CA ASN A 339 -30.42 9.20 -6.68
C ASN A 339 -29.80 7.89 -6.18
N THR A 340 -30.60 6.99 -5.59
CA THR A 340 -30.16 5.66 -5.16
C THR A 340 -30.73 4.53 -6.02
N TYR A 341 -31.53 4.83 -7.05
CA TYR A 341 -32.13 3.80 -7.92
C TYR A 341 -31.06 2.80 -8.43
N PRO A 342 -31.31 1.48 -8.38
CA PRO A 342 -32.58 0.79 -8.11
C PRO A 342 -32.90 0.58 -6.61
N LEU A 343 -32.06 1.08 -5.70
CA LEU A 343 -32.26 0.96 -4.27
C LEU A 343 -33.20 2.06 -3.74
N ASP A 344 -34.04 1.70 -2.77
CA ASP A 344 -34.87 2.64 -2.02
C ASP A 344 -34.59 2.63 -0.51
N ARG A 345 -35.13 3.63 0.19
CA ARG A 345 -35.00 3.78 1.65
C ARG A 345 -35.53 2.57 2.40
N GLN A 346 -36.60 1.95 1.89
CA GLN A 346 -37.26 0.85 2.57
C GLN A 346 -36.34 -0.38 2.61
N CYS A 347 -35.66 -0.68 1.51
CA CYS A 347 -34.65 -1.74 1.44
C CYS A 347 -33.54 -1.54 2.49
N LEU A 348 -33.09 -0.29 2.68
CA LEU A 348 -32.09 0.04 3.70
C LEU A 348 -32.61 -0.15 5.13
N LEU A 349 -33.86 0.22 5.40
CA LEU A 349 -34.47 0.02 6.72
C LEU A 349 -34.69 -1.47 7.02
N GLU A 350 -35.03 -2.26 6.00
CA GLU A 350 -35.20 -3.71 6.12
C GLU A 350 -33.85 -4.42 6.36
N GLN A 351 -32.79 -4.02 5.64
CA GLN A 351 -31.45 -4.59 5.80
C GLN A 351 -30.76 -4.13 7.09
N PHE A 352 -30.93 -2.88 7.48
CA PHE A 352 -30.28 -2.26 8.64
C PHE A 352 -31.34 -1.73 9.63
N PRO A 353 -32.07 -2.61 10.34
CA PRO A 353 -33.20 -2.23 11.19
C PRO A 353 -32.82 -1.34 12.37
N ARG A 354 -31.54 -1.32 12.75
CA ARG A 354 -30.99 -0.42 13.78
C ARG A 354 -30.79 1.02 13.30
N GLY A 355 -31.01 1.30 12.01
CA GLY A 355 -30.85 2.63 11.43
C GLY A 355 -29.39 3.10 11.29
N ARG A 356 -28.42 2.18 11.46
CA ARG A 356 -26.98 2.43 11.38
C ARG A 356 -26.26 1.24 10.76
N THR A 357 -25.13 1.50 10.13
CA THR A 357 -24.25 0.49 9.50
C THR A 357 -22.81 1.02 9.47
N ASN A 358 -21.86 0.28 8.89
CA ASN A 358 -20.52 0.79 8.58
C ASN A 358 -20.36 1.02 7.05
N PRO A 359 -19.39 1.84 6.63
CA PRO A 359 -19.16 2.12 5.20
C PRO A 359 -18.94 0.87 4.32
N ARG A 360 -18.29 -0.19 4.83
CA ARG A 360 -18.09 -1.42 4.06
C ARG A 360 -19.38 -2.17 3.81
N GLU A 361 -20.19 -2.37 4.85
CA GLU A 361 -21.46 -3.10 4.77
C GLU A 361 -22.42 -2.46 3.78
N ILE A 362 -22.51 -1.13 3.75
CA ILE A 362 -23.35 -0.44 2.77
C ILE A 362 -22.85 -0.60 1.33
N LEU A 363 -21.52 -0.62 1.11
CA LEU A 363 -20.94 -0.86 -0.22
C LEU A 363 -21.18 -2.31 -0.66
N ILE A 364 -21.02 -3.28 0.23
CA ILE A 364 -21.36 -4.69 0.00
C ILE A 364 -22.84 -4.82 -0.37
N PHE A 365 -23.72 -4.21 0.42
CA PHE A 365 -25.16 -4.20 0.15
C PHE A 365 -25.49 -3.59 -1.22
N GLY A 366 -24.87 -2.45 -1.56
CA GLY A 366 -24.99 -1.81 -2.87
C GLY A 366 -24.58 -2.75 -4.00
N ARG A 367 -23.43 -3.41 -3.87
CA ARG A 367 -22.93 -4.38 -4.84
C ARG A 367 -23.93 -5.51 -5.06
N ASP A 368 -24.33 -6.19 -3.99
CA ASP A 368 -25.19 -7.38 -4.06
C ASP A 368 -26.57 -7.03 -4.63
N THR A 369 -27.09 -5.86 -4.25
CA THR A 369 -28.36 -5.37 -4.77
C THR A 369 -28.30 -5.11 -6.27
N ILE A 370 -27.19 -4.52 -6.78
CA ILE A 370 -27.00 -4.31 -8.22
C ILE A 370 -26.88 -5.65 -8.97
N LEU A 371 -26.21 -6.65 -8.41
CA LEU A 371 -26.13 -7.99 -9.03
C LEU A 371 -27.52 -8.65 -9.11
N LEU A 372 -28.29 -8.62 -8.01
CA LEU A 372 -29.67 -9.11 -7.99
C LEU A 372 -30.55 -8.36 -9.00
N TYR A 373 -30.37 -7.05 -9.11
CA TYR A 373 -31.11 -6.22 -10.04
C TYR A 373 -30.79 -6.55 -11.51
N LYS A 374 -29.51 -6.78 -11.84
CA LYS A 374 -29.09 -7.25 -13.17
C LYS A 374 -29.77 -8.58 -13.54
N ARG A 375 -29.83 -9.54 -12.62
CA ARG A 375 -30.52 -10.83 -12.84
C ARG A 375 -32.02 -10.62 -13.07
N TRP A 376 -32.66 -9.84 -12.22
CA TRP A 376 -34.09 -9.53 -12.31
C TRP A 376 -34.46 -8.91 -13.66
N LEU A 377 -33.66 -7.96 -14.16
CA LEU A 377 -33.80 -7.38 -15.49
C LEU A 377 -33.58 -8.40 -16.61
N ALA A 378 -32.57 -9.27 -16.49
CA ALA A 378 -32.26 -10.29 -17.49
C ALA A 378 -33.37 -11.34 -17.64
N GLU A 379 -34.11 -11.62 -16.57
CA GLU A 379 -35.30 -12.49 -16.57
C GLU A 379 -36.53 -11.85 -17.24
N GLY A 380 -36.43 -10.57 -17.65
CA GLY A 380 -37.53 -9.83 -18.27
C GLY A 380 -38.61 -9.39 -17.28
N SER A 381 -38.28 -9.37 -15.98
CA SER A 381 -39.20 -8.98 -14.93
C SER A 381 -39.65 -7.51 -15.08
N LYS A 382 -40.88 -7.22 -14.68
CA LYS A 382 -41.48 -5.87 -14.75
C LYS A 382 -42.09 -5.51 -13.40
N GLY A 383 -42.06 -4.22 -13.05
CA GLY A 383 -42.67 -3.70 -11.83
C GLY A 383 -41.64 -3.19 -10.81
N THR A 384 -42.02 -3.16 -9.53
CA THR A 384 -41.14 -2.69 -8.45
C THR A 384 -40.16 -3.80 -8.08
N PHE A 385 -38.88 -3.55 -8.32
CA PHE A 385 -37.81 -4.41 -7.81
C PHE A 385 -37.82 -4.38 -6.29
N LYS A 386 -37.82 -5.56 -5.68
CA LYS A 386 -37.56 -5.73 -4.25
C LYS A 386 -36.40 -6.70 -4.12
N PRO A 387 -35.24 -6.28 -3.59
CA PRO A 387 -34.21 -7.23 -3.25
C PRO A 387 -34.83 -8.20 -2.24
N LEU A 388 -34.81 -9.50 -2.55
CA LEU A 388 -35.07 -10.53 -1.54
C LEU A 388 -34.14 -10.24 -0.35
N LYS A 389 -34.57 -10.55 0.88
CA LYS A 389 -33.63 -10.56 2.01
C LYS A 389 -32.41 -11.33 1.54
N ILE A 390 -31.25 -10.68 1.58
CA ILE A 390 -29.99 -11.35 1.37
C ILE A 390 -29.80 -12.19 2.63
N ASP A 391 -30.47 -13.33 2.69
CA ASP A 391 -30.07 -14.39 3.61
C ASP A 391 -28.59 -14.59 3.35
N LYS A 392 -27.78 -14.66 4.41
CA LYS A 392 -26.33 -14.88 4.32
C LYS A 392 -26.11 -15.93 3.24
N ILE A 393 -25.62 -15.48 2.08
CA ILE A 393 -25.49 -16.33 0.92
C ILE A 393 -24.63 -17.50 1.36
N ASP A 394 -25.10 -18.71 1.05
CA ASP A 394 -24.39 -19.97 1.27
C ASP A 394 -22.91 -19.75 1.02
N GLU A 395 -22.02 -20.27 1.89
CA GLU A 395 -20.57 -20.09 1.77
C GLU A 395 -20.18 -20.22 0.30
N GLY A 396 -19.86 -19.08 -0.34
CA GLY A 396 -19.81 -19.01 -1.80
C GLY A 396 -19.02 -20.18 -2.37
N ASP A 397 -19.51 -20.77 -3.47
CA ASP A 397 -18.87 -21.92 -4.10
C ASP A 397 -17.36 -21.65 -4.15
N ARG A 398 -16.56 -22.63 -3.71
CA ARG A 398 -15.10 -22.49 -3.64
C ARG A 398 -14.53 -22.01 -4.98
N SER A 399 -15.14 -22.44 -6.09
CA SER A 399 -14.83 -21.98 -7.44
C SER A 399 -15.08 -20.47 -7.64
N GLU A 400 -16.20 -19.95 -7.14
CA GLU A 400 -16.55 -18.51 -7.20
C GLU A 400 -15.56 -17.66 -6.37
N LEU A 401 -15.16 -18.14 -5.20
CA LEU A 401 -14.15 -17.47 -4.37
C LEU A 401 -12.80 -17.36 -5.10
N VAL A 402 -12.35 -18.44 -5.74
CA VAL A 402 -11.10 -18.47 -6.52
C VAL A 402 -11.19 -17.54 -7.75
N ALA A 403 -12.33 -17.51 -8.45
CA ALA A 403 -12.53 -16.63 -9.60
C ALA A 403 -12.48 -15.14 -9.19
N ASN A 404 -13.19 -14.76 -8.12
CA ASN A 404 -13.16 -13.40 -7.59
C ASN A 404 -11.77 -13.02 -7.09
N PHE A 405 -11.06 -13.96 -6.45
CA PHE A 405 -9.68 -13.74 -6.04
C PHE A 405 -8.75 -13.46 -7.22
N LYS A 406 -8.90 -14.18 -8.35
CA LYS A 406 -8.07 -13.94 -9.55
C LYS A 406 -8.26 -12.53 -10.13
N ILE A 407 -9.47 -11.96 -10.06
CA ILE A 407 -9.70 -10.56 -10.45
C ILE A 407 -8.99 -9.62 -9.48
N GLN A 408 -9.22 -9.80 -8.18
CA GLN A 408 -8.58 -8.99 -7.15
C GLN A 408 -7.05 -9.04 -7.24
N TRP A 409 -6.51 -10.22 -7.56
CA TRP A 409 -5.08 -10.41 -7.81
C TRP A 409 -4.58 -9.54 -8.98
N ILE A 410 -5.27 -9.55 -10.12
CA ILE A 410 -4.89 -8.75 -11.29
C ILE A 410 -4.95 -7.26 -10.94
N GLU A 411 -5.97 -6.81 -10.21
CA GLU A 411 -6.04 -5.43 -9.73
C GLU A 411 -4.84 -5.03 -8.88
N GLU A 412 -4.52 -5.81 -7.84
CA GLU A 412 -3.38 -5.51 -6.96
C GLU A 412 -2.04 -5.63 -7.70
N LEU A 413 -1.92 -6.56 -8.64
CA LEU A 413 -0.73 -6.71 -9.47
C LEU A 413 -0.54 -5.50 -10.40
N THR A 414 -1.59 -5.02 -11.04
CA THR A 414 -1.54 -3.82 -11.88
C THR A 414 -1.18 -2.58 -11.06
N LYS A 415 -1.73 -2.43 -9.85
CA LYS A 415 -1.32 -1.35 -8.93
C LYS A 415 0.16 -1.45 -8.57
N ALA A 416 0.64 -2.65 -8.23
CA ALA A 416 2.05 -2.87 -7.92
C ALA A 416 2.95 -2.58 -9.13
N GLN A 417 2.53 -2.94 -10.35
CA GLN A 417 3.27 -2.65 -11.58
C GLN A 417 3.40 -1.16 -11.87
N GLN A 418 2.36 -0.37 -11.60
CA GLN A 418 2.38 1.08 -11.78
C GLN A 418 3.27 1.78 -10.74
N GLN A 419 3.32 1.25 -9.52
CA GLN A 419 4.02 1.88 -8.40
C GLN A 419 5.49 1.46 -8.30
N ILE A 420 5.80 0.20 -8.59
CA ILE A 420 7.12 -0.39 -8.41
C ILE A 420 7.88 -0.37 -9.75
N THR A 421 8.82 0.57 -9.84
CA THR A 421 9.66 0.86 -11.01
C THR A 421 11.16 0.62 -10.76
N LYS A 422 11.60 0.41 -9.51
CA LYS A 422 13.00 0.14 -9.14
C LYS A 422 13.09 -0.98 -8.10
N LEU A 423 14.20 -1.73 -8.12
CA LEU A 423 14.42 -2.84 -7.19
C LEU A 423 14.57 -2.37 -5.72
N GLN A 424 15.11 -1.17 -5.50
CA GLN A 424 15.40 -0.61 -4.17
C GLN A 424 14.21 0.09 -3.50
N GLN A 425 13.05 0.16 -4.17
CA GLN A 425 11.85 0.81 -3.63
C GLN A 425 11.28 0.12 -2.39
N GLN A 426 11.62 -1.14 -2.16
CA GLN A 426 11.34 -1.86 -0.93
C GLN A 426 12.65 -2.14 -0.19
N SER A 427 12.60 -2.11 1.14
CA SER A 427 13.75 -2.47 1.95
C SER A 427 14.01 -3.97 1.94
N SER A 428 15.26 -4.39 2.15
CA SER A 428 15.60 -5.81 2.29
C SER A 428 14.75 -6.52 3.36
N PRO A 429 14.53 -5.94 4.56
CA PRO A 429 13.53 -6.39 5.54
C PRO A 429 12.12 -6.64 5.01
N GLU A 430 11.55 -5.69 4.25
CA GLU A 430 10.21 -5.80 3.67
C GLU A 430 10.16 -6.90 2.62
N LEU A 431 11.15 -6.96 1.72
CA LEU A 431 11.25 -7.99 0.69
C LEU A 431 11.32 -9.41 1.28
N ILE A 432 12.08 -9.57 2.37
CA ILE A 432 12.17 -10.84 3.11
C ILE A 432 10.82 -11.20 3.77
N GLN A 433 10.10 -10.23 4.32
CA GLN A 433 8.76 -10.49 4.89
C GLN A 433 7.75 -10.87 3.82
N MET A 434 7.74 -10.17 2.67
CA MET A 434 6.85 -10.48 1.55
C MET A 434 7.14 -11.89 0.99
N LEU A 435 8.43 -12.23 0.85
CA LEU A 435 8.85 -13.56 0.44
C LEU A 435 8.43 -14.62 1.48
N GLN A 436 8.56 -14.36 2.77
CA GLN A 436 8.08 -15.26 3.82
C GLN A 436 6.60 -15.59 3.67
N GLU A 437 5.74 -14.58 3.49
CA GLU A 437 4.30 -14.80 3.33
C GLU A 437 3.98 -15.62 2.08
N ALA A 438 4.69 -15.37 0.96
CA ALA A 438 4.54 -16.17 -0.26
C ALA A 438 4.99 -17.64 -0.05
N LEU A 439 6.13 -17.87 0.62
CA LEU A 439 6.64 -19.22 0.92
C LEU A 439 5.66 -20.01 1.81
N ILE A 440 5.14 -19.38 2.86
CA ILE A 440 4.15 -20.02 3.75
C ILE A 440 2.88 -20.41 2.97
N THR A 441 2.45 -19.55 2.06
CA THR A 441 1.27 -19.77 1.21
C THR A 441 1.46 -20.94 0.25
N LEU A 442 2.66 -21.08 -0.30
CA LEU A 442 3.06 -22.17 -1.18
C LEU A 442 3.37 -23.48 -0.43
N GLY A 443 3.07 -23.54 0.87
CA GLY A 443 3.21 -24.74 1.69
C GLY A 443 4.65 -25.04 2.12
N MET A 444 5.59 -24.11 2.01
CA MET A 444 6.94 -24.32 2.54
C MET A 444 6.92 -24.44 4.06
N GLU A 445 7.69 -25.37 4.60
CA GLU A 445 7.71 -25.67 6.03
C GLU A 445 8.78 -24.86 6.76
N ASN A 446 8.57 -24.62 8.06
CA ASN A 446 9.57 -24.01 8.94
C ASN A 446 10.15 -22.69 8.42
N VAL A 447 9.34 -21.85 7.78
CA VAL A 447 9.77 -20.54 7.26
C VAL A 447 10.10 -19.59 8.42
N LYS A 448 11.39 -19.32 8.66
CA LYS A 448 11.88 -18.58 9.84
C LYS A 448 12.70 -17.36 9.44
N ILE A 449 12.48 -16.25 10.15
CA ILE A 449 13.28 -15.04 10.11
C ILE A 449 13.84 -14.78 11.52
N PRO A 450 15.13 -14.40 11.68
CA PRO A 450 16.19 -14.38 10.66
C PRO A 450 16.93 -15.73 10.54
N LEU A 451 17.65 -15.93 9.43
CA LEU A 451 18.66 -17.01 9.29
C LEU A 451 20.05 -16.53 9.76
N LEU A 452 20.47 -15.34 9.32
CA LEU A 452 21.68 -14.68 9.76
C LEU A 452 21.63 -14.44 11.28
N LEU A 453 22.81 -14.43 11.90
CA LEU A 453 22.93 -14.27 13.35
C LEU A 453 22.28 -12.97 13.83
N ARG A 454 21.44 -13.06 14.88
CA ARG A 454 20.72 -11.93 15.49
C ARG A 454 21.63 -10.82 16.03
N THR A 455 22.90 -11.12 16.26
CA THR A 455 23.92 -10.14 16.66
C THR A 455 24.34 -9.21 15.53
N THR A 456 23.98 -9.50 14.29
CA THR A 456 24.29 -8.66 13.13
C THR A 456 23.15 -7.69 12.83
N LYS A 457 23.49 -6.47 12.40
CA LYS A 457 22.49 -5.46 11.98
C LYS A 457 21.72 -5.84 10.70
N PHE A 458 22.13 -6.93 10.04
CA PHE A 458 21.57 -7.48 8.80
C PHE A 458 20.77 -8.76 9.04
N ALA A 459 20.53 -9.17 10.29
CA ALA A 459 19.91 -10.45 10.60
C ALA A 459 18.65 -10.69 9.75
N ASN A 460 17.78 -9.69 9.68
CA ASN A 460 16.51 -9.79 9.00
C ASN A 460 16.57 -9.55 7.47
N TYR A 461 17.76 -9.52 6.88
CA TYR A 461 17.96 -9.61 5.43
C TYR A 461 17.86 -11.07 4.95
N SER A 462 17.43 -11.97 5.83
CA SER A 462 17.52 -13.39 5.58
C SER A 462 16.37 -14.17 6.20
N LEU A 463 16.06 -15.29 5.56
CA LEU A 463 15.14 -16.29 6.07
C LEU A 463 15.65 -17.69 5.75
N SER A 464 15.09 -18.68 6.42
CA SER A 464 15.25 -20.09 6.06
C SER A 464 13.91 -20.78 5.92
N TYR A 465 13.86 -21.84 5.12
CA TYR A 465 12.67 -22.65 4.91
C TYR A 465 13.04 -24.08 4.51
N LYS A 466 12.06 -24.99 4.55
CA LYS A 466 12.18 -26.36 4.07
C LYS A 466 11.14 -26.61 2.98
N VAL A 467 11.56 -27.35 1.95
CA VAL A 467 10.64 -27.87 0.94
C VAL A 467 9.88 -29.05 1.55
N PRO A 468 8.56 -29.19 1.33
CA PRO A 468 7.79 -30.33 1.81
C PRO A 468 8.45 -31.66 1.44
N ASN A 469 8.41 -32.62 2.35
CA ASN A 469 9.01 -33.95 2.20
C ASN A 469 10.55 -33.95 2.00
N LYS A 470 11.23 -32.82 2.22
CA LYS A 470 12.70 -32.74 2.26
C LYS A 470 13.17 -32.33 3.64
N THR A 471 14.21 -33.00 4.13
CA THR A 471 14.80 -32.70 5.46
C THR A 471 15.67 -31.45 5.45
N GLU A 472 16.13 -31.05 4.27
CA GLU A 472 17.14 -30.02 4.03
C GLU A 472 16.61 -28.61 4.26
N CYS A 473 17.35 -27.82 5.04
CA CYS A 473 17.09 -26.41 5.27
C CYS A 473 17.72 -25.58 4.14
N LEU A 474 16.91 -24.76 3.46
CA LEU A 474 17.35 -23.78 2.47
C LEU A 474 17.42 -22.40 3.12
N GLY A 475 18.47 -21.64 2.80
CA GLY A 475 18.66 -20.28 3.25
C GLY A 475 18.50 -19.27 2.12
N VAL A 476 17.98 -18.09 2.45
CA VAL A 476 17.89 -16.94 1.55
C VAL A 476 18.47 -15.73 2.25
N VAL A 477 19.29 -14.95 1.55
CA VAL A 477 19.73 -13.61 1.93
C VAL A 477 19.38 -12.67 0.77
N TRP A 478 18.68 -11.57 1.03
CA TRP A 478 18.30 -10.58 0.03
C TRP A 478 18.89 -9.22 0.39
N THR A 479 19.66 -8.62 -0.50
CA THR A 479 20.14 -7.23 -0.34
C THR A 479 20.39 -6.51 -1.66
N GLU A 480 19.93 -5.27 -1.76
CA GLU A 480 20.24 -4.33 -2.85
C GLU A 480 21.06 -3.12 -2.37
N ASP A 481 21.68 -3.22 -1.20
CA ASP A 481 22.47 -2.13 -0.61
C ASP A 481 23.68 -1.84 -1.52
N LYS A 482 23.92 -0.57 -1.84
CA LYS A 482 24.96 -0.15 -2.81
C LYS A 482 26.34 -0.01 -2.14
N ASN A 483 26.40 0.08 -0.82
CA ASN A 483 27.65 0.23 -0.10
C ASN A 483 28.47 -1.07 -0.07
N MET A 484 29.72 -1.01 -0.55
CA MET A 484 30.59 -2.19 -0.64
C MET A 484 31.12 -2.67 0.72
N THR A 485 31.17 -1.80 1.73
CA THR A 485 31.51 -2.20 3.10
C THR A 485 30.36 -3.00 3.72
N THR A 486 29.12 -2.53 3.53
CA THR A 486 27.93 -3.29 3.91
C THR A 486 27.88 -4.65 3.21
N PHE A 487 28.10 -4.67 1.89
CA PHE A 487 28.14 -5.91 1.13
C PHE A 487 29.17 -6.91 1.69
N PHE A 488 30.39 -6.45 2.01
CA PHE A 488 31.41 -7.28 2.66
C PHE A 488 30.92 -7.88 3.99
N HIS A 489 30.28 -7.08 4.86
CA HIS A 489 29.78 -7.60 6.13
C HIS A 489 28.63 -8.59 5.97
N ILE A 490 27.77 -8.42 4.96
CA ILE A 490 26.74 -9.40 4.62
C ILE A 490 27.40 -10.71 4.15
N MET A 491 28.44 -10.65 3.30
CA MET A 491 29.16 -11.84 2.85
C MET A 491 29.86 -12.56 4.01
N GLU A 492 30.45 -11.83 4.97
CA GLU A 492 30.98 -12.42 6.20
C GLU A 492 29.89 -13.10 7.04
N ALA A 493 28.68 -12.52 7.10
CA ALA A 493 27.55 -13.15 7.77
C ALA A 493 27.13 -14.44 7.06
N CYS A 494 27.07 -14.44 5.72
CA CYS A 494 26.82 -15.64 4.91
C CYS A 494 27.87 -16.73 5.16
N ARG A 495 29.15 -16.37 5.17
CA ARG A 495 30.27 -17.30 5.44
C ARG A 495 30.06 -18.04 6.75
N LYS A 496 29.69 -17.34 7.82
CA LYS A 496 29.40 -17.95 9.14
C LYS A 496 28.25 -18.95 9.11
N ILE A 497 27.20 -18.68 8.33
CA ILE A 497 26.06 -19.62 8.17
C ILE A 497 26.50 -20.89 7.42
N ILE A 498 27.31 -20.73 6.37
CA ILE A 498 27.81 -21.83 5.54
C ILE A 498 28.80 -22.70 6.34
N GLU A 499 29.80 -22.09 6.99
CA GLU A 499 30.77 -22.78 7.84
C GLU A 499 30.07 -23.49 9.02
N GLY A 500 29.05 -22.85 9.60
CA GLY A 500 28.22 -23.42 10.66
C GLY A 500 27.21 -24.49 10.20
N LYS A 501 27.14 -24.79 8.89
CA LYS A 501 26.21 -25.76 8.28
C LYS A 501 24.74 -25.55 8.65
N LEU A 502 24.34 -24.28 8.82
CA LEU A 502 22.98 -23.93 9.24
C LEU A 502 21.94 -24.02 8.11
N CYS A 503 22.40 -24.11 6.86
CA CYS A 503 21.59 -24.44 5.69
C CYS A 503 22.42 -25.28 4.70
N ARG A 504 21.74 -26.08 3.87
CA ARG A 504 22.41 -26.86 2.82
C ARG A 504 22.77 -26.00 1.61
N ASN A 505 21.82 -25.20 1.14
CA ASN A 505 22.01 -24.25 0.06
C ASN A 505 21.63 -22.86 0.55
N LEU A 506 22.37 -21.86 0.08
CA LEU A 506 22.14 -20.45 0.40
C LEU A 506 21.93 -19.72 -0.92
N TYR A 507 20.81 -19.01 -1.02
CA TYR A 507 20.51 -18.13 -2.14
C TYR A 507 20.84 -16.70 -1.77
N LEU A 508 21.68 -16.04 -2.56
CA LEU A 508 21.89 -14.59 -2.49
C LEU A 508 21.01 -13.93 -3.56
N ILE A 509 19.96 -13.24 -3.15
CA ILE A 509 19.12 -12.44 -4.05
C ILE A 509 19.71 -11.04 -4.12
N ARG A 510 20.27 -10.68 -5.27
CA ARG A 510 20.92 -9.40 -5.52
C ARG A 510 21.11 -9.13 -7.00
N ASP A 511 20.80 -7.91 -7.45
CA ASP A 511 21.18 -7.39 -8.77
C ASP A 511 22.19 -6.24 -8.71
N SER A 512 22.27 -5.53 -7.58
CA SER A 512 23.22 -4.45 -7.37
C SER A 512 24.68 -4.89 -7.52
N ASN A 513 25.52 -3.98 -8.03
CA ASN A 513 26.94 -4.23 -8.32
C ASN A 513 27.66 -4.91 -7.13
N LEU A 514 28.50 -5.91 -7.44
CA LEU A 514 29.30 -6.69 -6.48
C LEU A 514 30.64 -6.02 -6.13
N GLY A 515 30.92 -4.86 -6.72
CA GLY A 515 32.16 -4.11 -6.58
C GLY A 515 33.28 -4.63 -7.48
N ASN A 516 34.48 -4.09 -7.26
CA ASN A 516 35.66 -4.49 -8.02
C ASN A 516 36.20 -5.84 -7.53
N GLN A 517 36.85 -6.59 -8.44
CA GLN A 517 37.41 -7.92 -8.17
C GLN A 517 38.43 -7.95 -7.00
N ASN A 518 39.05 -6.80 -6.72
CA ASN A 518 40.04 -6.66 -5.65
C ASN A 518 39.41 -6.42 -4.26
N THR A 519 38.13 -6.07 -4.17
CA THR A 519 37.45 -5.79 -2.90
C THR A 519 37.28 -7.07 -2.08
N LYS A 520 37.29 -6.93 -0.74
CA LYS A 520 37.11 -8.08 0.16
C LYS A 520 35.74 -8.72 0.00
N GLY A 521 34.69 -7.91 -0.19
CA GLY A 521 33.33 -8.40 -0.42
C GLY A 521 33.22 -9.27 -1.67
N TYR A 522 33.76 -8.79 -2.80
CA TYR A 522 33.78 -9.58 -4.04
C TYR A 522 34.55 -10.90 -3.88
N LYS A 523 35.73 -10.87 -3.25
CA LYS A 523 36.53 -12.09 -3.05
C LYS A 523 35.79 -13.14 -2.20
N LEU A 524 35.12 -12.71 -1.14
CA LEU A 524 34.26 -13.59 -0.35
C LEU A 524 33.07 -14.09 -1.15
N TYR A 525 32.42 -13.21 -1.91
CA TYR A 525 31.32 -13.61 -2.79
C TYR A 525 31.73 -14.74 -3.74
N VAL A 526 32.86 -14.60 -4.44
CA VAL A 526 33.38 -15.64 -5.34
C VAL A 526 33.62 -16.94 -4.58
N GLN A 527 34.27 -16.88 -3.40
CA GLN A 527 34.52 -18.08 -2.59
C GLN A 527 33.24 -18.81 -2.14
N LEU A 528 32.16 -18.06 -1.89
CA LEU A 528 30.93 -18.62 -1.35
C LEU A 528 29.93 -19.05 -2.42
N PHE A 529 29.83 -18.31 -3.54
CA PHE A 529 28.74 -18.44 -4.51
C PHE A 529 29.20 -18.75 -5.94
N ASP A 530 30.48 -18.55 -6.29
CA ASP A 530 30.97 -18.88 -7.63
C ASP A 530 31.40 -20.35 -7.70
N ASN A 531 30.84 -21.09 -8.66
CA ASN A 531 31.05 -22.53 -8.84
C ASN A 531 30.80 -23.39 -7.59
N THR A 532 29.92 -22.95 -6.68
CA THR A 532 29.52 -23.72 -5.49
C THR A 532 28.07 -24.22 -5.59
N TYR A 533 27.60 -24.94 -4.56
CA TYR A 533 26.18 -25.32 -4.43
C TYR A 533 25.28 -24.15 -3.98
N HIS A 534 25.87 -23.05 -3.48
CA HIS A 534 25.16 -21.80 -3.18
C HIS A 534 25.01 -20.99 -4.46
N ARG A 535 23.96 -20.17 -4.57
CA ARG A 535 23.62 -19.52 -5.85
C ARG A 535 23.26 -18.06 -5.67
N GLN A 536 23.73 -17.21 -6.59
CA GLN A 536 23.14 -15.89 -6.78
C GLN A 536 21.87 -16.01 -7.62
N VAL A 537 20.84 -15.24 -7.25
CA VAL A 537 19.63 -15.03 -8.05
C VAL A 537 19.50 -13.54 -8.31
N HIS A 538 19.44 -13.16 -9.58
CA HIS A 538 19.17 -11.78 -9.99
C HIS A 538 17.67 -11.55 -9.99
N PRO A 539 17.10 -10.77 -9.04
CA PRO A 539 15.67 -10.48 -9.06
C PRO A 539 15.31 -9.61 -10.26
N LYS A 540 14.17 -9.90 -10.90
CA LYS A 540 13.53 -8.99 -11.86
C LYS A 540 12.55 -8.09 -11.12
N ILE A 541 12.28 -6.88 -11.64
CA ILE A 541 11.28 -5.96 -11.04
C ILE A 541 9.90 -6.64 -10.90
N VAL A 542 9.53 -7.47 -11.89
CA VAL A 542 8.27 -8.24 -11.85
C VAL A 542 8.17 -9.17 -10.65
N SER A 543 9.29 -9.71 -10.14
CA SER A 543 9.28 -10.51 -8.91
C SER A 543 8.81 -9.69 -7.71
N ILE A 544 9.29 -8.45 -7.59
CA ILE A 544 8.92 -7.56 -6.50
C ILE A 544 7.46 -7.13 -6.65
N GLN A 545 7.01 -6.84 -7.87
CA GLN A 545 5.61 -6.49 -8.15
C GLN A 545 4.66 -7.60 -7.70
N TYR A 546 4.96 -8.87 -7.99
CA TYR A 546 4.19 -10.03 -7.52
C TYR A 546 4.16 -10.12 -5.98
N LEU A 547 5.33 -9.99 -5.33
CA LEU A 547 5.43 -10.09 -3.88
C LEU A 547 4.69 -8.95 -3.16
N VAL A 548 4.79 -7.72 -3.68
CA VAL A 548 4.06 -6.55 -3.17
C VAL A 548 2.56 -6.74 -3.33
N ALA A 549 2.09 -7.13 -4.51
CA ALA A 549 0.66 -7.37 -4.78
C ALA A 549 0.08 -8.42 -3.81
N TYR A 550 0.78 -9.54 -3.63
CA TYR A 550 0.34 -10.58 -2.71
C TYR A 550 0.33 -10.07 -1.26
N TYR A 551 1.35 -9.31 -0.87
CA TYR A 551 1.47 -8.78 0.48
C TYR A 551 0.39 -7.74 0.81
N GLU A 552 -0.08 -6.94 -0.16
CA GLU A 552 -1.22 -6.03 0.03
C GLU A 552 -2.54 -6.78 0.33
N LEU A 553 -2.72 -7.97 -0.25
CA LEU A 553 -3.83 -8.88 0.08
C LEU A 553 -3.67 -9.49 1.47
N VAL A 554 -2.45 -9.89 1.83
CA VAL A 554 -2.12 -10.40 3.18
C VAL A 554 -2.44 -9.36 4.24
N LYS A 555 -2.07 -8.09 4.02
CA LYS A 555 -2.41 -6.97 4.92
C LYS A 555 -3.92 -6.82 5.05
N GLY A 556 -4.65 -6.80 3.93
CA GLY A 556 -6.11 -6.71 3.93
C GLY A 556 -6.76 -7.85 4.72
N ALA A 557 -6.27 -9.09 4.58
CA ALA A 557 -6.79 -10.23 5.33
C ALA A 557 -6.47 -10.19 6.83
N LYS A 558 -5.32 -9.62 7.22
CA LYS A 558 -4.94 -9.41 8.64
C LYS A 558 -5.77 -8.31 9.31
N GLU A 559 -6.13 -7.27 8.55
CA GLU A 559 -6.95 -6.15 9.01
C GLU A 559 -8.44 -6.49 9.10
N GLY A 560 -8.88 -7.57 8.44
CA GLY A 560 -10.30 -7.90 8.25
C GLY A 560 -10.96 -7.09 7.13
N ASP A 561 -10.13 -6.56 6.22
CA ASP A 561 -10.51 -5.61 5.18
C ASP A 561 -10.57 -6.20 3.77
N LEU A 562 -10.09 -7.43 3.60
CA LEU A 562 -10.24 -8.20 2.37
C LEU A 562 -11.59 -8.91 2.35
N ALA A 563 -12.49 -8.54 1.44
CA ALA A 563 -13.71 -9.28 1.17
C ALA A 563 -13.75 -9.79 -0.28
N LEU A 564 -14.15 -11.04 -0.46
CA LEU A 564 -14.34 -11.66 -1.78
C LEU A 564 -15.78 -12.14 -1.91
N ALA A 565 -16.19 -12.55 -3.12
CA ALA A 565 -17.45 -13.22 -3.47
C ALA A 565 -18.63 -12.97 -2.51
N ASN A 566 -19.57 -12.10 -2.89
CA ASN A 566 -20.73 -11.76 -2.05
C ASN A 566 -20.35 -11.15 -0.68
N GLY A 567 -19.14 -10.55 -0.59
CA GLY A 567 -18.76 -9.69 0.53
C GLY A 567 -18.28 -10.47 1.75
N LYS A 568 -17.98 -11.76 1.57
CA LYS A 568 -17.37 -12.60 2.58
C LYS A 568 -16.00 -12.04 2.93
N VAL A 569 -15.83 -11.64 4.19
CA VAL A 569 -14.52 -11.24 4.73
C VAL A 569 -13.61 -12.47 4.79
N ILE A 570 -12.45 -12.36 4.19
CA ILE A 570 -11.46 -13.44 4.04
C ILE A 570 -10.34 -13.22 5.04
N ASN A 571 -10.19 -14.16 5.97
CA ASN A 571 -9.07 -14.12 6.91
C ASN A 571 -7.77 -14.65 6.26
N LEU A 572 -6.64 -14.49 6.95
CA LEU A 572 -5.33 -14.89 6.43
C LEU A 572 -5.24 -16.40 6.09
N LYS A 573 -5.89 -17.27 6.86
CA LYS A 573 -5.87 -18.72 6.60
C LYS A 573 -6.60 -19.03 5.28
N GLU A 574 -7.78 -18.44 5.10
CA GLU A 574 -8.58 -18.60 3.88
C GLU A 574 -7.85 -18.01 2.66
N LEU A 575 -7.26 -16.80 2.80
CA LEU A 575 -6.48 -16.16 1.74
C LEU A 575 -5.35 -17.07 1.26
N ARG A 576 -4.58 -17.67 2.17
CA ARG A 576 -3.48 -18.57 1.80
C ARG A 576 -3.98 -19.76 0.99
N GLN A 577 -5.10 -20.36 1.42
CA GLN A 577 -5.68 -21.49 0.72
C GLN A 577 -6.17 -21.11 -0.68
N ILE A 578 -6.87 -19.98 -0.82
CA ILE A 578 -7.38 -19.49 -2.12
C ILE A 578 -6.21 -19.11 -3.04
N ALA A 579 -5.19 -18.43 -2.52
CA ALA A 579 -4.01 -18.05 -3.29
C ALA A 579 -3.23 -19.26 -3.80
N TYR A 580 -3.11 -20.31 -2.99
CA TYR A 580 -2.52 -21.58 -3.41
C TYR A 580 -3.33 -22.23 -4.55
N GLU A 581 -4.64 -22.39 -4.37
CA GLU A 581 -5.54 -23.00 -5.36
C GLU A 581 -5.63 -22.21 -6.67
N SER A 582 -5.49 -20.89 -6.61
CA SER A 582 -5.56 -20.01 -7.78
C SER A 582 -4.32 -20.03 -8.67
N GLU A 583 -3.20 -20.55 -8.15
CA GLU A 583 -1.90 -20.64 -8.82
C GLU A 583 -1.29 -19.29 -9.23
N VAL A 584 -1.83 -18.16 -8.78
CA VAL A 584 -1.39 -16.82 -9.22
C VAL A 584 0.09 -16.53 -8.90
N LEU A 585 0.65 -17.13 -7.86
CA LEU A 585 2.06 -16.96 -7.49
C LEU A 585 3.03 -17.73 -8.39
N GLN A 586 2.56 -18.68 -9.22
CA GLN A 586 3.41 -19.46 -10.12
C GLN A 586 4.10 -18.59 -11.19
N GLY A 587 3.50 -17.46 -11.56
CA GLY A 587 4.08 -16.49 -12.49
C GLY A 587 5.24 -15.65 -11.92
N CYS A 588 5.54 -15.77 -10.63
CA CYS A 588 6.61 -14.99 -10.01
C CYS A 588 8.00 -15.56 -10.37
N TYR A 589 8.75 -14.83 -11.22
CA TYR A 589 10.10 -15.21 -11.65
C TYR A 589 11.04 -15.59 -10.48
N LEU A 590 11.03 -14.84 -9.38
CA LEU A 590 11.90 -15.16 -8.24
C LEU A 590 11.53 -16.50 -7.59
N LEU A 591 10.24 -16.78 -7.41
CA LEU A 591 9.79 -18.04 -6.80
C LEU A 591 10.15 -19.24 -7.69
N GLN A 592 10.13 -19.06 -9.02
CA GLN A 592 10.60 -20.05 -10.00
C GLN A 592 12.10 -20.31 -9.84
N LYS A 593 12.93 -19.26 -9.76
CA LYS A 593 14.40 -19.41 -9.60
C LYS A 593 14.81 -19.97 -8.24
N LEU A 594 14.01 -19.76 -7.21
CA LEU A 594 14.16 -20.42 -5.91
C LEU A 594 13.66 -21.88 -5.91
N LYS A 595 13.06 -22.35 -7.01
CA LYS A 595 12.47 -23.68 -7.19
C LYS A 595 11.35 -23.99 -6.18
N VAL A 596 10.63 -22.96 -5.79
CA VAL A 596 9.44 -23.07 -4.93
C VAL A 596 8.22 -23.43 -5.78
N VAL A 597 8.18 -22.94 -7.01
CA VAL A 597 7.17 -23.23 -8.05
C VAL A 597 7.87 -23.72 -9.33
N PRO A 598 7.16 -24.35 -10.28
CA PRO A 598 7.73 -24.80 -11.56
C PRO A 598 8.35 -23.64 -12.36
N ASP A 599 9.49 -23.87 -13.02
CA ASP A 599 10.10 -22.86 -13.92
C ASP A 599 9.34 -22.84 -15.25
N LEU A 600 8.68 -21.73 -15.54
CA LEU A 600 7.85 -21.54 -16.74
C LEU A 600 8.66 -20.95 -17.92
N GLY A 601 9.97 -20.71 -17.75
CA GLY A 601 10.82 -20.07 -18.76
C GLY A 601 10.90 -18.55 -18.65
N ASP A 602 11.76 -17.94 -19.46
CA ASP A 602 12.07 -16.49 -19.41
C ASP A 602 11.19 -15.63 -20.34
N GLU A 603 10.29 -16.24 -21.13
CA GLU A 603 9.43 -15.51 -22.06
C GLU A 603 8.27 -14.82 -21.31
N VAL A 604 8.37 -13.50 -21.19
CA VAL A 604 7.24 -12.63 -20.82
C VAL A 604 6.37 -12.48 -22.07
N ILE A 605 5.56 -13.48 -22.34
CA ILE A 605 4.41 -13.34 -23.23
C ILE A 605 3.23 -13.00 -22.32
N GLU A 606 2.44 -11.97 -22.66
CA GLU A 606 1.08 -11.89 -22.13
C GLU A 606 0.36 -13.14 -22.62
N ASP A 607 0.40 -14.18 -21.78
CA ASP A 607 -0.21 -15.45 -22.08
C ASP A 607 -1.69 -15.19 -22.38
N MET A 608 -2.10 -15.43 -23.63
CA MET A 608 -3.48 -15.25 -24.06
C MET A 608 -4.45 -16.06 -23.18
N GLN A 609 -3.96 -17.09 -22.49
CA GLN A 609 -4.71 -17.82 -21.48
C GLN A 609 -5.00 -16.96 -20.24
N VAL A 610 -4.08 -16.14 -19.75
CA VAL A 610 -4.31 -15.21 -18.62
C VAL A 610 -5.39 -14.18 -18.99
N VAL A 611 -5.34 -13.66 -20.22
CA VAL A 611 -6.34 -12.72 -20.75
C VAL A 611 -7.71 -13.40 -20.86
N LYS A 612 -7.75 -14.64 -21.35
CA LYS A 612 -8.96 -15.46 -21.45
C LYS A 612 -9.56 -15.80 -20.08
N ASP A 613 -8.71 -16.15 -19.12
CA ASP A 613 -9.11 -16.39 -17.73
C ASP A 613 -9.66 -15.12 -17.09
N PHE A 614 -9.04 -13.96 -17.32
CA PHE A 614 -9.56 -12.68 -16.85
C PHE A 614 -10.95 -12.37 -17.43
N LEU A 615 -11.14 -12.55 -18.74
CA LEU A 615 -12.44 -12.37 -19.40
C LEU A 615 -13.52 -13.24 -18.74
N LEU A 616 -13.23 -14.53 -18.57
CA LEU A 616 -14.15 -15.48 -17.94
C LEU A 616 -14.46 -15.09 -16.49
N ASN A 617 -13.43 -14.78 -15.69
CA ASN A 617 -13.60 -14.39 -14.29
C ASN A 617 -14.42 -13.09 -14.18
N LEU A 618 -14.17 -12.10 -15.03
CA LEU A 618 -14.93 -10.86 -15.02
C LEU A 618 -16.41 -11.09 -15.35
N VAL A 619 -16.72 -11.97 -16.31
CA VAL A 619 -18.11 -12.36 -16.60
C VAL A 619 -18.71 -13.17 -15.43
N LEU A 620 -17.93 -14.04 -14.78
CA LEU A 620 -18.37 -14.78 -13.57
C LEU A 620 -18.77 -13.82 -12.45
N ASN A 621 -17.97 -12.79 -12.19
CA ASN A 621 -18.20 -11.80 -11.15
C ASN A 621 -19.39 -10.87 -11.50
N GLN A 622 -19.40 -10.31 -12.71
CA GLN A 622 -20.43 -9.36 -13.13
C GLN A 622 -21.78 -10.01 -13.46
N GLN A 623 -21.79 -11.30 -13.79
CA GLN A 623 -22.90 -12.15 -14.25
C GLN A 623 -23.53 -11.73 -15.58
N LEU A 624 -23.72 -10.43 -15.77
CA LEU A 624 -24.16 -9.77 -16.99
C LEU A 624 -23.33 -8.48 -17.18
N LEU A 625 -22.75 -8.30 -18.37
CA LEU A 625 -21.92 -7.15 -18.69
C LEU A 625 -22.03 -6.78 -20.17
N GLY A 626 -21.93 -5.50 -20.53
CA GLY A 626 -21.83 -5.08 -21.93
C GLY A 626 -20.58 -5.63 -22.59
N LYS A 627 -20.70 -6.14 -23.83
CA LYS A 627 -19.55 -6.68 -24.59
C LYS A 627 -18.44 -5.63 -24.76
N GLU A 628 -18.81 -4.40 -25.08
CA GLU A 628 -17.85 -3.29 -25.22
C GLU A 628 -17.21 -2.92 -23.87
N THR A 629 -17.95 -2.99 -22.76
CA THR A 629 -17.40 -2.80 -21.41
C THR A 629 -16.41 -3.89 -21.03
N LEU A 630 -16.72 -5.16 -21.34
CA LEU A 630 -15.82 -6.29 -21.14
C LEU A 630 -14.49 -6.07 -21.89
N ILE A 631 -14.57 -5.70 -23.17
CA ILE A 631 -13.39 -5.39 -23.99
C ILE A 631 -12.60 -4.21 -23.42
N GLY A 632 -13.28 -3.10 -23.08
CA GLY A 632 -12.64 -1.91 -22.53
C GLY A 632 -11.89 -2.18 -21.24
N ASN A 633 -12.49 -2.96 -20.33
CA ASN A 633 -11.84 -3.39 -19.10
C ASN A 633 -10.62 -4.25 -19.38
N THR A 634 -10.72 -5.24 -20.26
CA THR A 634 -9.58 -6.10 -20.62
C THR A 634 -8.42 -5.27 -21.19
N ILE A 635 -8.69 -4.30 -22.08
CA ILE A 635 -7.63 -3.41 -22.61
C ILE A 635 -6.97 -2.58 -21.49
N SER A 636 -7.75 -2.15 -20.49
CA SER A 636 -7.21 -1.38 -19.36
C SER A 636 -6.22 -2.17 -18.51
N TYR A 637 -6.42 -3.49 -18.37
CA TYR A 637 -5.50 -4.36 -17.61
C TYR A 637 -4.40 -4.97 -18.48
N PHE A 638 -4.64 -5.14 -19.78
CA PHE A 638 -3.73 -5.75 -20.74
C PHE A 638 -3.54 -4.83 -21.96
N PRO A 639 -2.76 -3.74 -21.82
CA PRO A 639 -2.66 -2.70 -22.84
C PRO A 639 -1.96 -3.16 -24.13
N LEU A 640 -1.26 -4.30 -24.12
CA LEU A 640 -0.60 -4.86 -25.30
C LEU A 640 -1.55 -5.72 -26.15
N VAL A 641 -2.71 -6.12 -25.61
CA VAL A 641 -3.73 -6.87 -26.35
C VAL A 641 -4.67 -5.92 -27.08
N ASN A 642 -4.91 -6.19 -28.36
CA ASN A 642 -5.83 -5.40 -29.15
C ASN A 642 -7.26 -5.96 -29.14
N LYS A 643 -8.22 -5.11 -29.55
CA LYS A 643 -9.64 -5.46 -29.60
C LYS A 643 -9.95 -6.71 -30.46
N ALA A 644 -9.19 -6.97 -31.53
CA ALA A 644 -9.43 -8.14 -32.38
C ALA A 644 -9.07 -9.45 -31.66
N GLN A 645 -7.92 -9.47 -30.97
CA GLN A 645 -7.49 -10.61 -30.14
C GLN A 645 -8.49 -10.89 -29.02
N ILE A 646 -8.99 -9.85 -28.34
CA ILE A 646 -9.99 -10.00 -27.28
C ILE A 646 -11.30 -10.58 -27.84
N ASN A 647 -11.76 -10.11 -29.01
CA ASN A 647 -12.95 -10.68 -29.65
C ASN A 647 -12.77 -12.16 -29.99
N GLN A 648 -11.59 -12.56 -30.48
CA GLN A 648 -11.28 -13.96 -30.74
C GLN A 648 -11.33 -14.81 -29.46
N LEU A 649 -10.83 -14.29 -28.33
CA LEU A 649 -10.93 -14.98 -27.04
C LEU A 649 -12.37 -15.10 -26.53
N ILE A 650 -13.19 -14.05 -26.73
CA ILE A 650 -14.62 -14.08 -26.42
C ILE A 650 -15.33 -15.15 -27.26
N GLU A 651 -15.04 -15.23 -28.57
CA GLU A 651 -15.59 -16.25 -29.46
C GLU A 651 -15.20 -17.66 -29.01
N GLN A 652 -13.94 -17.89 -28.67
CA GLN A 652 -13.49 -19.17 -28.11
C GLN A 652 -14.22 -19.55 -26.81
N LEU A 653 -14.52 -18.58 -25.94
CA LEU A 653 -15.28 -18.82 -24.72
C LEU A 653 -16.76 -19.13 -25.00
N CYS A 654 -17.33 -18.53 -26.05
CA CYS A 654 -18.66 -18.87 -26.55
C CYS A 654 -18.71 -20.28 -27.16
N GLU A 655 -17.75 -20.64 -28.01
CA GLU A 655 -17.61 -21.98 -28.59
C GLU A 655 -17.43 -23.06 -27.54
N ALA A 656 -16.66 -22.77 -26.48
CA ALA A 656 -16.48 -23.65 -25.32
C ALA A 656 -17.72 -23.72 -24.40
N GLY A 657 -18.81 -23.03 -24.73
CA GLY A 657 -20.04 -23.00 -23.94
C GLY A 657 -19.89 -22.37 -22.56
N LYS A 658 -18.86 -21.54 -22.33
CA LYS A 658 -18.59 -20.90 -21.04
C LYS A 658 -19.38 -19.61 -20.87
N ILE A 659 -19.55 -18.84 -21.95
CA ILE A 659 -20.28 -17.57 -21.96
C ILE A 659 -21.21 -17.47 -23.17
N GLY A 660 -22.26 -16.66 -23.06
CA GLY A 660 -23.22 -16.39 -24.13
C GLY A 660 -23.31 -14.90 -24.43
N ILE A 661 -23.67 -14.56 -25.66
CA ILE A 661 -23.93 -13.18 -26.09
C ILE A 661 -25.43 -13.01 -26.32
N LEU A 662 -26.04 -12.06 -25.61
CA LEU A 662 -27.43 -11.65 -25.75
C LEU A 662 -27.50 -10.35 -26.58
N GLY A 663 -28.58 -10.19 -27.34
CA GLY A 663 -28.82 -9.00 -28.18
C GLY A 663 -28.46 -9.19 -29.66
N SER A 664 -28.87 -8.24 -30.49
CA SER A 664 -28.76 -8.35 -31.95
C SER A 664 -27.33 -8.08 -32.46
N PRO A 665 -26.78 -8.89 -33.38
CA PRO A 665 -25.51 -8.58 -34.06
C PRO A 665 -25.54 -7.25 -34.83
N LYS A 666 -26.73 -6.76 -35.20
CA LYS A 666 -26.91 -5.49 -35.91
C LYS A 666 -26.72 -4.27 -35.00
N LYS A 667 -26.66 -4.47 -33.69
CA LYS A 667 -26.41 -3.43 -32.69
C LYS A 667 -25.35 -3.90 -31.69
N PRO A 668 -24.07 -3.96 -32.09
CA PRO A 668 -22.99 -4.47 -31.24
C PRO A 668 -22.86 -3.75 -29.89
N GLN A 669 -23.19 -2.45 -29.85
CA GLN A 669 -23.15 -1.61 -28.65
C GLN A 669 -24.18 -2.00 -27.59
N GLU A 670 -25.26 -2.70 -27.96
CA GLU A 670 -26.30 -3.17 -27.04
C GLU A 670 -26.09 -4.65 -26.62
N GLN A 671 -25.02 -5.30 -27.10
CA GLN A 671 -24.77 -6.71 -26.79
C GLN A 671 -24.31 -6.89 -25.34
N LEU A 672 -24.90 -7.88 -24.68
CA LEU A 672 -24.57 -8.29 -23.31
C LEU A 672 -23.88 -9.65 -23.34
N VAL A 673 -22.95 -9.87 -22.42
CA VAL A 673 -22.24 -11.13 -22.20
C VAL A 673 -22.68 -11.68 -20.85
N CYS A 674 -23.01 -12.97 -20.81
CA CYS A 674 -23.46 -13.66 -19.61
C CYS A 674 -22.86 -15.07 -19.52
N LEU A 675 -22.97 -15.71 -18.36
CA LEU A 675 -22.63 -17.13 -18.23
C LEU A 675 -23.69 -18.01 -18.92
N LEU A 676 -23.25 -19.11 -19.53
CA LEU A 676 -24.14 -20.18 -19.93
C LEU A 676 -24.12 -21.24 -18.82
N VAL A 677 -25.21 -21.36 -18.07
CA VAL A 677 -25.36 -22.47 -17.13
C VAL A 677 -25.61 -23.71 -17.96
N ALA A 678 -24.74 -24.72 -17.84
CA ALA A 678 -25.02 -26.05 -18.38
C ALA A 678 -26.35 -26.51 -17.75
N LYS A 679 -27.41 -26.62 -18.57
CA LYS A 679 -28.64 -27.27 -18.11
C LYS A 679 -28.25 -28.67 -17.67
N ALA A 680 -28.41 -28.98 -16.39
CA ALA A 680 -28.37 -30.36 -15.92
C ALA A 680 -29.44 -31.11 -16.72
N SER A 681 -28.99 -31.98 -17.61
CA SER A 681 -29.80 -32.91 -18.38
C SER A 681 -30.24 -34.07 -17.50
#